data_AF-A0AAN8VCY3-F1
#
_entry.id   AF-A0AAN8VCY3-F1
#
_cell.length_a   1.000
_cell.length_b   1.000
_cell.length_c   1.000
_cell.angle_alpha   90.00
_cell.angle_beta   90.00
_cell.angle_gamma   90.00
#
_symmetry.space_group_name_H-M   'P 1'
#
loop_
_entity.id
_entity.type
_entity.pdbx_description
1 polymer ?
#
loop_
_entity_poly.entity_id
_entity_poly.type
_entity_poly.pdbx_seq_one_letter_code
_entity_poly.pdbx_strand_id
1 'polypeptide(L)'
;MEKVIMLQINFTVLPYGRGLSSGHSSSETCKSTDRESHTVVADMDGTLLIGSSSFPYFALVAFEGGGVLRLLFLLLLSPLAGLLYYFISEPAGIQVLIFASFAGLKVSSIESVARAVLPKFYSSDLHPETYRVFSACGKRVVLTANPRIMVEAFLKDFLGADMVLGTELETYKGRATGFVLEPGVLVGLNKAEALKKAFGETKPEIGLGDRHTDFPFMALCKEGYMVPHKQGVKPVTSEKLPKPIIFHDGRLVQKPTPLMALLIVLWYPIGFVLAWLRIAAGSLLPMPIVYYAFWALSVRVTIKGTPPPPAKKSTGRSGVLFICSHRTLLDPIFLSTALGRPIPAVTYSVSRLSEIISPIKTVRLTRDRATDASMIKKLLEEGDLAICPEGTTCREPFLLRFSALFAELTDELVPVAMVNKMSMFHGTTARGWKGMDPIYFFMNPSPAYEVTFLNKLPHELTCGSGALLRDSNPFPYFALVAFDVGGIIRLLFLLLASPFSILLSYLISESAGFELLIFVTFVGVKVSDIDSAARAVLPKFYSTDLHPESWRVFSACGKRCVVTASPRIMVEPFLKDYLGVDKVFGTEIATYRGRATGLVCQLGTLTGKHKEEVLLKAFGAIRPDIGLGHFPTDFPLIALCKEGYIVPATKPEVKAVPCEKLPKPIIFHDGRLVQKPTPFIALLTILWFPIGVLLACLRITAGVFLPMSILYYISHAFGVRVKIKGNPPPQFDKCSGYFSGVLFICSHRSLLDPVFLSIALGRPVTAVTYSLSKVSEFISPIKTVRLTRDKATDASIIKKLLQQGDLAICPEGTTCREPFLLRFSALFAELTDQLVPVAIATHTSMFHGTTARGWKALDSFYFFMNPSPCFEITFLEKLPMELSCSSGKSSHEVANHIQRLIGGALFYQCTNLTRKDKYFALTGYDGSVVEEPKIQACKAMGC
;
A
#
# COMPACT_ATOMS: atom_id res chain seq x y z
N MET A 1 55.55 22.11 18.41
CA MET A 1 54.97 23.25 17.67
C MET A 1 53.60 23.68 18.24
N GLU A 2 52.77 22.77 18.77
CA GLU A 2 51.61 23.10 19.64
C GLU A 2 51.98 23.92 20.90
N LYS A 3 53.16 23.68 21.49
CA LYS A 3 53.69 24.47 22.61
C LYS A 3 54.28 25.84 22.22
N VAL A 4 54.45 26.13 20.93
CA VAL A 4 55.10 27.37 20.45
C VAL A 4 54.06 28.40 19.97
N ILE A 5 52.86 27.95 19.59
CA ILE A 5 51.69 28.84 19.40
C ILE A 5 50.94 29.04 20.73
N MET A 6 51.15 28.15 21.71
CA MET A 6 50.82 28.37 23.12
C MET A 6 51.84 29.28 23.81
N LEU A 7 51.97 30.52 23.34
CA LEU A 7 52.35 31.64 24.22
C LEU A 7 51.13 32.04 25.08
N GLN A 8 50.46 31.04 25.69
CA GLN A 8 49.95 31.22 27.03
C GLN A 8 51.18 31.15 27.92
N ILE A 9 51.73 32.32 28.23
CA ILE A 9 52.52 32.47 29.43
C ILE A 9 51.70 31.82 30.55
N ASN A 10 52.26 30.76 31.14
CA ASN A 10 51.89 30.25 32.46
C ASN A 10 52.10 31.38 33.47
N PHE A 11 51.25 32.42 33.44
CA PHE A 11 50.82 33.02 34.68
C PHE A 11 49.81 32.03 35.23
N THR A 12 50.34 31.13 36.06
CA THR A 12 49.68 30.73 37.30
C THR A 12 48.61 31.76 37.62
N VAL A 13 47.35 31.39 37.49
CA VAL A 13 46.28 32.11 38.17
C VAL A 13 46.66 32.00 39.64
N LEU A 14 47.35 33.03 40.14
CA LEU A 14 47.52 33.26 41.54
C LEU A 14 46.09 33.18 42.11
N PRO A 15 45.85 32.34 43.13
CA PRO A 15 44.55 32.30 43.76
C PRO A 15 44.38 33.66 44.44
N TYR A 16 43.66 34.58 43.78
CA TYR A 16 43.08 35.72 44.48
C TYR A 16 41.84 35.23 45.23
N GLY A 17 42.08 34.24 46.10
CA GLY A 17 41.16 33.80 47.11
C GLY A 17 41.47 34.58 48.38
N ARG A 18 40.83 35.75 48.54
CA ARG A 18 40.52 36.30 49.86
C ARG A 18 39.32 37.24 49.75
N GLY A 19 38.18 36.74 50.22
CA GLY A 19 37.15 37.54 50.88
C GLY A 19 36.15 38.24 49.99
N LEU A 20 35.18 37.51 49.46
CA LEU A 20 33.77 37.96 49.36
C LEU A 20 32.89 36.73 49.03
N SER A 21 32.21 36.23 50.06
CA SER A 21 31.18 35.19 49.94
C SER A 21 30.04 35.67 49.05
N SER A 22 29.90 35.12 47.84
CA SER A 22 28.73 35.36 46.99
C SER A 22 27.86 34.09 46.96
N GLY A 23 26.65 34.19 47.50
CA GLY A 23 25.75 33.08 47.83
C GLY A 23 25.03 32.43 46.64
N HIS A 24 25.72 32.17 45.52
CA HIS A 24 25.14 31.48 44.37
C HIS A 24 25.48 29.98 44.39
N SER A 25 24.44 29.15 44.38
CA SER A 25 24.56 27.68 44.38
C SER A 25 24.91 27.12 42.99
N SER A 26 25.46 25.91 42.93
CA SER A 26 25.74 25.22 41.65
C SER A 26 24.45 24.91 40.89
N SER A 27 24.44 25.06 39.56
CA SER A 27 23.29 24.74 38.70
C SER A 27 22.78 23.30 38.84
N GLU A 28 23.63 22.36 39.26
CA GLU A 28 23.25 20.96 39.55
C GLU A 28 22.27 20.83 40.72
N THR A 29 22.28 21.80 41.63
CA THR A 29 21.36 21.83 42.78
C THR A 29 19.99 22.43 42.43
N CYS A 30 19.80 22.96 41.22
CA CYS A 30 18.53 23.51 40.77
C CYS A 30 17.53 22.40 40.42
N LYS A 31 16.42 22.36 41.15
CA LYS A 31 15.27 21.49 40.86
C LYS A 31 14.58 21.95 39.57
N SER A 32 14.30 20.99 38.67
CA SER A 32 13.60 21.21 37.40
C SER A 32 12.13 20.79 37.40
N THR A 33 11.56 20.43 38.56
CA THR A 33 10.13 20.11 38.72
C THR A 33 9.35 21.38 39.05
N ASP A 34 8.10 21.47 38.58
CA ASP A 34 7.17 22.58 38.87
C ASP A 34 7.69 23.98 38.47
N ARG A 35 8.43 24.06 37.36
CA ARG A 35 9.00 25.32 36.83
C ARG A 35 8.22 25.92 35.65
N GLU A 36 7.07 25.34 35.27
CA GLU A 36 6.29 25.74 34.09
C GLU A 36 5.76 27.18 34.13
N SER A 37 5.58 27.77 35.31
CA SER A 37 5.17 29.19 35.45
C SER A 37 6.35 30.15 35.62
N HIS A 38 7.58 29.64 35.69
CA HIS A 38 8.76 30.43 36.00
C HIS A 38 9.49 30.94 34.76
N THR A 39 10.15 32.08 34.93
CA THR A 39 11.04 32.70 33.94
C THR A 39 12.49 32.36 34.26
N VAL A 40 13.20 31.80 33.29
CA VAL A 40 14.65 31.57 33.34
C VAL A 40 15.38 32.53 32.43
N VAL A 41 16.50 33.05 32.93
CA VAL A 41 17.44 33.91 32.24
C VAL A 41 18.79 33.22 32.23
N ALA A 42 19.35 32.95 31.06
CA ALA A 42 20.61 32.24 30.94
C ALA A 42 21.61 32.98 30.06
N ASP A 43 22.90 32.94 30.45
CA ASP A 43 23.97 33.21 29.49
C ASP A 43 24.08 32.07 28.45
N MET A 44 24.70 32.36 27.31
CA MET A 44 24.87 31.38 26.24
C MET A 44 26.19 30.62 26.32
N ASP A 45 27.33 31.31 26.17
CA ASP A 45 28.66 30.69 26.14
C ASP A 45 29.04 30.21 27.55
N GLY A 46 29.56 28.99 27.70
CA GLY A 46 29.91 28.40 29.00
C GLY A 46 28.73 28.06 29.93
N THR A 47 27.52 28.53 29.62
CA THR A 47 26.29 28.30 30.38
C THR A 47 25.33 27.37 29.64
N LEU A 48 24.67 27.82 28.57
CA LEU A 48 23.85 26.94 27.72
C LEU A 48 24.72 26.07 26.81
N LEU A 49 25.88 26.58 26.39
CA LEU A 49 26.91 25.82 25.68
C LEU A 49 28.00 25.35 26.64
N ILE A 50 28.60 24.20 26.37
CA ILE A 50 29.72 23.65 27.15
C ILE A 50 30.96 24.51 26.93
N GLY A 51 31.22 24.95 25.70
CA GLY A 51 32.34 25.81 25.38
C GLY A 51 32.12 27.26 25.85
N SER A 52 33.09 27.80 26.57
CA SER A 52 33.11 29.20 27.01
C SER A 52 33.80 30.16 26.03
N SER A 53 34.24 29.65 24.87
CA SER A 53 34.87 30.42 23.80
C SER A 53 33.96 30.51 22.58
N SER A 54 33.63 31.74 22.19
CA SER A 54 32.78 32.01 21.03
C SER A 54 33.56 31.92 19.69
N PHE A 55 34.90 31.91 19.71
CA PHE A 55 35.76 31.93 18.51
C PHE A 55 35.31 30.93 17.42
N PRO A 56 34.99 29.66 17.72
CA PRO A 56 34.62 28.71 16.67
C PRO A 56 33.36 29.10 15.90
N TYR A 57 32.42 29.81 16.53
CA TYR A 57 31.19 30.27 15.89
C TYR A 57 31.44 31.51 15.01
N PHE A 58 32.30 32.42 15.47
CA PHE A 58 32.81 33.52 14.64
C PHE A 58 33.60 33.00 13.43
N ALA A 59 34.42 31.97 13.63
CA ALA A 59 35.17 31.31 12.56
C ALA A 59 34.26 30.63 11.52
N LEU A 60 33.14 30.03 11.95
CA LEU A 60 32.11 29.51 11.04
C LEU A 60 31.48 30.63 10.20
N VAL A 61 31.13 31.77 10.81
CA VAL A 61 30.62 32.94 10.06
C VAL A 61 31.66 33.49 9.08
N ALA A 62 32.92 33.60 9.53
CA ALA A 62 34.02 34.06 8.69
C ALA A 62 34.22 33.16 7.45
N PHE A 63 34.24 31.84 7.65
CA PHE A 63 34.44 30.88 6.57
C PHE A 63 33.23 30.77 5.62
N GLU A 64 32.03 30.58 6.17
CA GLU A 64 30.82 30.35 5.36
C GLU A 64 30.28 31.63 4.71
N GLY A 65 30.45 32.77 5.38
CA GLY A 65 30.02 34.08 4.89
C GLY A 65 31.05 34.79 4.03
N GLY A 66 32.35 34.61 4.30
CA GLY A 66 33.44 35.34 3.65
C GLY A 66 34.61 34.53 3.10
N GLY A 67 34.57 33.20 3.22
CA GLY A 67 35.57 32.28 2.67
C GLY A 67 36.83 32.12 3.51
N VAL A 68 37.77 31.30 3.00
CA VAL A 68 39.00 30.94 3.71
C VAL A 68 39.91 32.14 4.03
N LEU A 69 39.94 33.17 3.18
CA LEU A 69 40.75 34.36 3.41
C LEU A 69 40.26 35.16 4.61
N ARG A 70 38.94 35.21 4.82
CA ARG A 70 38.36 35.86 6.00
C ARG A 70 38.59 35.04 7.26
N LEU A 71 38.54 33.70 7.16
CA LEU A 71 38.94 32.82 8.26
C LEU A 71 40.42 33.05 8.65
N LEU A 72 41.32 33.18 7.66
CA LEU A 72 42.72 33.53 7.89
C LEU A 72 42.85 34.89 8.59
N PHE A 73 42.12 35.91 8.13
CA PHE A 73 42.12 37.23 8.75
C PHE A 73 41.68 37.19 10.22
N LEU A 74 40.60 36.48 10.54
CA LEU A 74 40.14 36.26 11.92
C LEU A 74 41.20 35.52 12.75
N LEU A 75 41.84 34.50 12.19
CA LEU A 75 42.87 33.73 12.88
C LEU A 75 44.09 34.58 13.22
N LEU A 76 44.54 35.44 12.30
CA LEU A 76 45.66 36.36 12.53
C LEU A 76 45.33 37.42 13.59
N LEU A 77 44.07 37.85 13.68
CA LEU A 77 43.62 38.81 14.71
C LEU A 77 43.25 38.14 16.04
N SER A 78 43.14 36.82 16.10
CA SER A 78 42.75 36.11 17.33
C SER A 78 43.70 36.30 18.52
N PRO A 79 45.04 36.37 18.37
CA PRO A 79 45.93 36.67 19.49
C PRO A 79 45.75 38.10 20.01
N LEU A 80 45.51 39.06 19.12
CA LEU A 80 45.20 40.44 19.50
C LEU A 80 43.86 40.51 20.23
N ALA A 81 42.82 39.82 19.74
CA ALA A 81 41.53 39.73 20.41
C ALA A 81 41.67 39.13 21.83
N GLY A 82 42.48 38.08 21.99
CA GLY A 82 42.79 37.50 23.29
C GLY A 82 43.54 38.46 24.22
N LEU A 83 44.54 39.17 23.70
CA LEU A 83 45.29 40.17 24.48
C LEU A 83 44.36 41.29 24.98
N LEU A 84 43.50 41.84 24.11
CA LEU A 84 42.53 42.86 24.50
C LEU A 84 41.50 42.31 25.51
N TYR A 85 41.02 41.08 25.30
CA TYR A 85 40.06 40.42 26.18
C TYR A 85 40.57 40.29 27.62
N TYR A 86 41.82 39.81 27.80
CA TYR A 86 42.37 39.54 29.13
C TYR A 86 43.07 40.73 29.78
N PHE A 87 43.72 41.61 29.01
CA PHE A 87 44.51 42.72 29.56
C PHE A 87 43.80 44.08 29.53
N ILE A 88 42.75 44.26 28.72
CA ILE A 88 42.02 45.53 28.62
C ILE A 88 40.57 45.37 29.08
N SER A 89 39.75 44.68 28.29
CA SER A 89 38.35 44.40 28.63
C SER A 89 37.78 43.29 27.74
N GLU A 90 36.90 42.46 28.30
CA GLU A 90 36.17 41.43 27.57
C GLU A 90 35.42 41.98 26.32
N PRO A 91 34.69 43.12 26.41
CA PRO A 91 34.09 43.78 25.25
C PRO A 91 35.07 44.10 24.11
N ALA A 92 36.29 44.58 24.41
CA ALA A 92 37.25 44.97 23.39
C ALA A 92 37.74 43.77 22.56
N GLY A 93 37.96 42.62 23.21
CA GLY A 93 38.30 41.37 22.50
C GLY A 93 37.17 40.89 21.58
N ILE A 94 35.92 40.94 22.06
CA ILE A 94 34.74 40.54 21.28
C ILE A 94 34.53 41.48 20.08
N GLN A 95 34.77 42.78 20.22
CA GLN A 95 34.72 43.73 19.10
C GLN A 95 35.69 43.38 17.97
N VAL A 96 36.91 42.91 18.29
CA VAL A 96 37.85 42.44 17.26
C VAL A 96 37.32 41.20 16.53
N LEU A 97 36.73 40.24 17.25
CA LEU A 97 36.11 39.06 16.64
C LEU A 97 34.92 39.43 15.75
N ILE A 98 34.10 40.39 16.18
CA ILE A 98 32.99 40.95 15.41
C ILE A 98 33.51 41.61 14.13
N PHE A 99 34.49 42.51 14.25
CA PHE A 99 35.05 43.21 13.10
C PHE A 99 35.62 42.22 12.08
N ALA A 100 36.47 41.29 12.52
CA ALA A 100 37.12 40.33 11.64
C ALA A 100 36.15 39.37 10.94
N SER A 101 35.05 39.01 11.59
CA SER A 101 34.08 38.06 11.04
C SER A 101 33.03 38.74 10.16
N PHE A 102 32.52 39.90 10.57
CA PHE A 102 31.32 40.50 9.97
C PHE A 102 31.61 41.66 9.02
N ALA A 103 32.75 42.37 9.12
CA ALA A 103 33.00 43.58 8.35
C ALA A 103 32.81 43.36 6.84
N GLY A 104 31.89 44.12 6.25
CA GLY A 104 31.57 44.06 4.84
C GLY A 104 30.76 42.84 4.38
N LEU A 105 30.31 41.92 5.24
CA LEU A 105 29.36 40.87 4.83
C LEU A 105 27.97 41.47 4.58
N LYS A 106 27.23 40.87 3.64
CA LYS A 106 25.79 41.16 3.50
C LYS A 106 25.04 40.60 4.72
N VAL A 107 24.11 41.38 5.26
CA VAL A 107 23.27 40.97 6.39
C VAL A 107 22.51 39.68 6.06
N SER A 108 21.96 39.56 4.85
CA SER A 108 21.29 38.33 4.40
C SER A 108 22.20 37.10 4.36
N SER A 109 23.50 37.26 4.07
CA SER A 109 24.48 36.17 4.13
C SER A 109 24.71 35.73 5.58
N ILE A 110 24.80 36.68 6.51
CA ILE A 110 24.97 36.42 7.95
C ILE A 110 23.75 35.67 8.49
N GLU A 111 22.54 36.18 8.27
CA GLU A 111 21.28 35.54 8.71
C GLU A 111 21.18 34.11 8.17
N SER A 112 21.60 33.94 6.92
CA SER A 112 21.56 32.65 6.27
C SER A 112 22.55 31.65 6.89
N VAL A 113 23.76 32.08 7.27
CA VAL A 113 24.71 31.24 8.01
C VAL A 113 24.17 30.93 9.41
N ALA A 114 23.56 31.91 10.08
CA ALA A 114 22.97 31.75 11.40
C ALA A 114 21.80 30.77 11.43
N ARG A 115 20.98 30.73 10.38
CA ARG A 115 19.86 29.77 10.26
C ARG A 115 20.28 28.40 9.75
N ALA A 116 21.25 28.33 8.83
CA ALA A 116 21.53 27.10 8.10
C ALA A 116 22.80 26.35 8.55
N VAL A 117 23.76 27.01 9.21
CA VAL A 117 25.04 26.38 9.59
C VAL A 117 25.17 26.26 11.10
N LEU A 118 25.05 27.38 11.81
CA LEU A 118 25.34 27.45 13.23
C LEU A 118 24.49 26.52 14.12
N PRO A 119 23.19 26.24 13.83
CA PRO A 119 22.37 25.38 14.68
C PRO A 119 22.98 24.00 14.91
N LYS A 120 23.61 23.41 13.87
CA LYS A 120 24.29 22.12 13.98
C LYS A 120 25.42 22.17 15.01
N PHE A 121 26.25 23.22 14.97
CA PHE A 121 27.40 23.35 15.86
C PHE A 121 27.02 23.77 17.28
N TYR A 122 25.96 24.56 17.45
CA TYR A 122 25.41 24.87 18.76
C TYR A 122 24.78 23.63 19.42
N SER A 123 24.00 22.85 18.67
CA SER A 123 23.40 21.62 19.22
C SER A 123 24.45 20.60 19.69
N SER A 124 25.59 20.52 19.01
CA SER A 124 26.69 19.62 19.40
C SER A 124 27.49 20.10 20.60
N ASP A 125 27.20 21.30 21.10
CA ASP A 125 27.87 21.92 22.25
C ASP A 125 26.88 22.27 23.36
N LEU A 126 25.63 21.80 23.30
CA LEU A 126 24.59 22.15 24.26
C LEU A 126 24.80 21.42 25.60
N HIS A 127 24.85 22.16 26.70
CA HIS A 127 25.15 21.65 28.03
C HIS A 127 23.92 20.96 28.66
N PRO A 128 24.03 19.70 29.12
CA PRO A 128 22.86 18.90 29.53
C PRO A 128 22.13 19.40 30.77
N GLU A 129 22.85 19.80 31.82
CA GLU A 129 22.22 20.22 33.08
C GLU A 129 21.53 21.58 32.98
N THR A 130 22.16 22.55 32.32
CA THR A 130 21.59 23.87 32.12
C THR A 130 20.43 23.81 31.13
N TYR A 131 20.51 22.98 30.09
CA TYR A 131 19.37 22.73 29.20
C TYR A 131 18.19 22.07 29.93
N ARG A 132 18.43 21.15 30.88
CA ARG A 132 17.36 20.56 31.71
C ARG A 132 16.60 21.63 32.49
N VAL A 133 17.30 22.58 33.10
CA VAL A 133 16.66 23.69 33.83
C VAL A 133 15.98 24.66 32.88
N PHE A 134 16.65 25.02 31.78
CA PHE A 134 16.16 25.97 30.78
C PHE A 134 14.87 25.48 30.12
N SER A 135 14.81 24.21 29.72
CA SER A 135 13.64 23.61 29.06
C SER A 135 12.46 23.36 29.99
N ALA A 136 12.68 23.26 31.31
CA ALA A 136 11.62 23.08 32.30
C ALA A 136 10.84 24.37 32.60
N CYS A 137 11.37 25.54 32.22
CA CYS A 137 10.75 26.83 32.51
C CYS A 137 9.76 27.25 31.42
N GLY A 138 8.69 27.94 31.83
CA GLY A 138 7.64 28.43 30.93
C GLY A 138 8.05 29.60 30.06
N LYS A 139 8.84 30.54 30.62
CA LYS A 139 9.41 31.68 29.88
C LYS A 139 10.93 31.60 29.88
N ARG A 140 11.55 31.65 28.71
CA ARG A 140 12.96 31.36 28.48
C ARG A 140 13.65 32.54 27.81
N VAL A 141 14.60 33.14 28.51
CA VAL A 141 15.33 34.32 28.05
C VAL A 141 16.81 34.03 28.01
N VAL A 142 17.46 34.43 26.92
CA VAL A 142 18.91 34.30 26.75
C VAL A 142 19.53 35.68 26.66
N LEU A 143 20.54 35.93 27.50
CA LEU A 143 21.44 37.08 27.39
C LEU A 143 22.77 36.60 26.84
N THR A 144 23.39 37.33 25.93
CA THR A 144 24.68 36.91 25.38
C THR A 144 25.48 38.08 24.83
N ALA A 145 26.80 37.99 24.98
CA ALA A 145 27.72 38.93 24.35
C ALA A 145 27.83 38.72 22.83
N ASN A 146 27.42 37.56 22.32
CA ASN A 146 27.42 37.28 20.88
C ASN A 146 26.44 38.19 20.12
N PRO A 147 26.72 38.49 18.84
CA PRO A 147 25.77 39.21 17.99
C PRO A 147 24.41 38.50 17.93
N ARG A 148 23.31 39.21 18.22
CA ARG A 148 21.96 38.62 18.25
C ARG A 148 21.63 37.85 16.96
N ILE A 149 21.94 38.46 15.81
CA ILE A 149 21.73 37.89 14.47
C ILE A 149 22.41 36.53 14.26
N MET A 150 23.46 36.22 15.02
CA MET A 150 24.23 34.97 14.93
C MET A 150 23.58 33.82 15.71
N VAL A 151 22.85 34.11 16.77
CA VAL A 151 22.39 33.12 17.77
C VAL A 151 20.88 32.97 17.81
N GLU A 152 20.15 34.03 17.47
CA GLU A 152 18.69 34.13 17.68
C GLU A 152 17.92 33.02 16.97
N ALA A 153 18.29 32.67 15.72
CA ALA A 153 17.65 31.60 14.98
C ALA A 153 17.74 30.24 15.71
N PHE A 154 18.90 29.89 16.24
CA PHE A 154 19.07 28.66 16.99
C PHE A 154 18.25 28.67 18.29
N LEU A 155 18.37 29.76 19.06
CA LEU A 155 17.73 29.87 20.37
C LEU A 155 16.21 29.86 20.27
N LYS A 156 15.62 30.59 19.31
CA LYS A 156 14.17 30.63 19.11
C LYS A 156 13.65 29.37 18.44
N ASP A 157 14.19 29.01 17.27
CA ASP A 157 13.59 27.96 16.43
C ASP A 157 13.88 26.54 16.93
N PHE A 158 14.98 26.34 17.69
CA PHE A 158 15.40 25.02 18.16
C PHE A 158 15.34 24.86 19.68
N LEU A 159 15.63 25.88 20.49
CA LEU A 159 15.53 25.77 21.97
C LEU A 159 14.22 26.34 22.55
N GLY A 160 13.42 27.03 21.75
CA GLY A 160 12.16 27.65 22.19
C GLY A 160 12.39 28.81 23.15
N ALA A 161 13.45 29.61 22.95
CA ALA A 161 13.64 30.85 23.69
C ALA A 161 12.57 31.89 23.29
N ASP A 162 11.90 32.50 24.26
CA ASP A 162 10.90 33.54 24.02
C ASP A 162 11.55 34.88 23.69
N MET A 163 12.70 35.15 24.29
CA MET A 163 13.43 36.40 24.13
C MET A 163 14.94 36.18 24.10
N VAL A 164 15.61 36.84 23.17
CA VAL A 164 17.07 36.80 23.01
C VAL A 164 17.58 38.24 23.02
N LEU A 165 18.42 38.55 24.00
CA LEU A 165 19.08 39.84 24.16
C LEU A 165 20.57 39.63 23.86
N GLY A 166 21.01 40.09 22.69
CA GLY A 166 22.37 39.94 22.21
C GLY A 166 22.98 41.26 21.78
N THR A 167 24.27 41.27 21.47
CA THR A 167 24.95 42.45 20.93
C THR A 167 24.37 42.80 19.55
N GLU A 168 24.05 44.07 19.30
CA GLU A 168 23.51 44.53 18.01
C GLU A 168 24.62 45.03 17.09
N LEU A 169 24.63 44.54 15.85
CA LEU A 169 25.60 44.97 14.83
C LEU A 169 25.14 46.25 14.15
N GLU A 170 26.07 47.16 13.91
CA GLU A 170 25.83 48.30 13.04
C GLU A 170 25.81 47.85 11.57
N THR A 171 24.82 48.33 10.82
CA THR A 171 24.65 48.00 9.41
C THR A 171 24.49 49.24 8.55
N TYR A 172 25.10 49.22 7.36
CA TYR A 172 25.00 50.27 6.36
C TYR A 172 24.68 49.66 5.00
N LYS A 173 23.60 50.12 4.36
CA LYS A 173 23.11 49.64 3.06
C LYS A 173 23.02 48.10 2.97
N GLY A 174 22.52 47.45 4.02
CA GLY A 174 22.36 45.99 4.07
C GLY A 174 23.66 45.19 4.23
N ARG A 175 24.75 45.84 4.63
CA ARG A 175 26.02 45.19 4.99
C ARG A 175 26.41 45.51 6.42
N ALA A 176 27.03 44.57 7.12
CA ALA A 176 27.57 44.81 8.45
C ALA A 176 28.84 45.67 8.36
N THR A 177 28.94 46.73 9.18
CA THR A 177 30.12 47.62 9.20
C THR A 177 31.31 46.94 9.88
N GLY A 178 31.03 45.99 10.77
CA GLY A 178 32.02 45.37 11.67
C GLY A 178 32.05 46.02 13.06
N PHE A 179 31.24 47.05 13.29
CA PHE A 179 31.06 47.70 14.59
C PHE A 179 29.71 47.33 15.22
N VAL A 180 29.55 47.73 16.49
CA VAL A 180 28.37 47.44 17.31
C VAL A 180 27.63 48.73 17.63
N LEU A 181 26.30 48.66 17.73
CA LEU A 181 25.47 49.80 18.15
C LEU A 181 25.56 50.02 19.66
N GLU A 182 25.20 51.21 20.14
CA GLU A 182 25.09 51.50 21.58
C GLU A 182 24.06 50.56 22.26
N PRO A 183 24.34 50.05 23.48
CA PRO A 183 25.43 50.43 24.40
C PRO A 183 26.77 49.68 24.18
N GLY A 184 26.93 48.96 23.06
CA GLY A 184 28.11 48.17 22.74
C GLY A 184 27.92 46.68 23.01
N VAL A 185 29.00 45.97 23.33
CA VAL A 185 28.94 44.52 23.59
C VAL A 185 28.22 44.25 24.92
N LEU A 186 27.28 43.31 24.93
CA LEU A 186 26.50 42.95 26.12
C LEU A 186 27.31 42.06 27.09
N VAL A 187 28.11 42.69 27.94
CA VAL A 187 28.91 42.06 29.00
C VAL A 187 28.77 42.85 30.30
N GLY A 188 28.76 42.18 31.45
CA GLY A 188 28.75 42.86 32.74
C GLY A 188 27.49 43.70 32.96
N LEU A 189 27.67 44.98 33.29
CA LEU A 189 26.57 45.92 33.53
C LEU A 189 25.64 46.07 32.33
N ASN A 190 26.15 45.98 31.09
CA ASN A 190 25.32 46.05 29.90
C ASN A 190 24.31 44.88 29.82
N LYS A 191 24.67 43.67 30.30
CA LYS A 191 23.72 42.55 30.40
C LYS A 191 22.63 42.88 31.43
N ALA A 192 23.00 43.41 32.59
CA ALA A 192 22.05 43.79 33.64
C ALA A 192 21.09 44.91 33.20
N GLU A 193 21.59 45.93 32.51
CA GLU A 193 20.77 47.01 31.96
C GLU A 193 19.83 46.52 30.87
N ALA A 194 20.30 45.65 29.97
CA ALA A 194 19.46 45.03 28.94
C ALA A 194 18.32 44.20 29.58
N LEU A 195 18.62 43.43 30.64
CA LEU A 195 17.62 42.68 31.38
C LEU A 195 16.61 43.60 32.07
N LYS A 196 17.09 44.64 32.76
CA LYS A 196 16.24 45.63 33.43
C LYS A 196 15.32 46.36 32.45
N LYS A 197 15.83 46.72 31.27
CA LYS A 197 15.04 47.33 30.19
C LYS A 197 13.94 46.40 29.69
N ALA A 198 14.19 45.09 29.63
CA ALA A 198 13.23 44.12 29.13
C ALA A 198 12.16 43.70 30.16
N PHE A 199 12.48 43.72 31.46
CA PHE A 199 11.59 43.24 32.53
C PHE A 199 11.07 44.33 33.48
N GLY A 200 11.60 45.55 33.40
CA GLY A 200 11.27 46.64 34.32
C GLY A 200 11.63 46.27 35.75
N GLU A 201 10.65 46.39 36.66
CA GLU A 201 10.78 46.02 38.08
C GLU A 201 10.48 44.54 38.37
N THR A 202 10.06 43.77 37.36
CA THR A 202 9.69 42.35 37.53
C THR A 202 10.95 41.50 37.59
N LYS A 203 11.21 40.82 38.71
CA LYS A 203 12.37 39.93 38.86
C LYS A 203 12.11 38.53 38.27
N PRO A 204 12.89 38.09 37.27
CA PRO A 204 12.87 36.71 36.79
C PRO A 204 13.19 35.72 37.92
N GLU A 205 12.66 34.51 37.85
CA GLU A 205 12.84 33.52 38.90
C GLU A 205 14.25 32.95 38.94
N ILE A 206 14.86 32.63 37.80
CA ILE A 206 16.13 31.89 37.73
C ILE A 206 17.11 32.62 36.83
N GLY A 207 18.33 32.84 37.31
CA GLY A 207 19.50 33.31 36.56
C GLY A 207 20.57 32.23 36.45
N LEU A 208 21.08 31.97 35.24
CA LEU A 208 22.16 31.01 34.97
C LEU A 208 23.34 31.73 34.33
N GLY A 209 24.55 31.57 34.88
CA GLY A 209 25.79 32.14 34.35
C GLY A 209 27.01 31.30 34.69
N ASP A 210 28.13 31.49 33.99
CA ASP A 210 29.39 30.78 34.22
C ASP A 210 30.52 31.71 34.71
N ARG A 211 30.36 33.04 34.58
CA ARG A 211 31.42 34.02 34.86
C ARG A 211 31.02 35.07 35.90
N HIS A 212 32.04 35.71 36.48
CA HIS A 212 31.86 36.87 37.35
C HIS A 212 31.18 38.05 36.65
N THR A 213 31.35 38.18 35.33
CA THR A 213 30.68 39.19 34.51
C THR A 213 29.17 38.96 34.36
N ASP A 214 28.66 37.80 34.79
CA ASP A 214 27.23 37.49 34.81
C ASP A 214 26.55 37.84 36.14
N PHE A 215 27.33 38.00 37.22
CA PHE A 215 26.81 38.36 38.55
C PHE A 215 25.86 39.56 38.54
N PRO A 216 26.11 40.64 37.79
CA PRO A 216 25.20 41.79 37.77
C PRO A 216 23.78 41.46 37.30
N PHE A 217 23.59 40.63 36.28
CA PHE A 217 22.24 40.26 35.83
C PHE A 217 21.65 39.13 36.68
N MET A 218 22.49 38.21 37.18
CA MET A 218 22.04 37.14 38.06
C MET A 218 21.47 37.71 39.37
N ALA A 219 22.05 38.79 39.90
CA ALA A 219 21.54 39.51 41.07
C ALA A 219 20.17 40.17 40.85
N LEU A 220 19.73 40.35 39.60
CA LEU A 220 18.38 40.83 39.27
C LEU A 220 17.34 39.70 39.26
N CYS A 221 17.78 38.44 39.32
CA CYS A 221 16.92 37.26 39.42
C CYS A 221 16.65 36.88 40.89
N LYS A 222 15.58 36.12 41.15
CA LYS A 222 15.25 35.64 42.50
C LYS A 222 16.20 34.55 42.98
N GLU A 223 16.55 33.62 42.09
CA GLU A 223 17.53 32.56 42.27
C GLU A 223 18.64 32.74 41.23
N GLY A 224 19.91 32.58 41.62
CA GLY A 224 21.03 32.61 40.69
C GLY A 224 21.92 31.39 40.86
N TYR A 225 22.24 30.72 39.77
CA TYR A 225 23.08 29.52 39.77
C TYR A 225 24.29 29.65 38.88
N MET A 226 25.43 29.26 39.43
CA MET A 226 26.70 29.21 38.70
C MET A 226 26.89 27.86 38.02
N VAL A 227 27.29 27.89 36.76
CA VAL A 227 27.60 26.70 35.97
C VAL A 227 29.09 26.40 36.09
N PRO A 228 29.48 25.28 36.74
CA PRO A 228 30.90 24.96 36.92
C PRO A 228 31.50 24.43 35.61
N HIS A 229 32.72 24.86 35.31
CA HIS A 229 33.48 24.31 34.18
C HIS A 229 33.98 22.89 34.51
N LYS A 230 33.31 21.86 33.96
CA LYS A 230 33.69 20.45 34.11
C LYS A 230 34.25 19.89 32.81
N GLN A 231 35.42 19.25 32.87
CA GLN A 231 35.99 18.56 31.71
C GLN A 231 35.24 17.25 31.42
N GLY A 232 35.03 16.94 30.14
CA GLY A 232 34.42 15.67 29.73
C GLY A 232 32.88 15.62 29.75
N VAL A 233 32.20 16.76 29.95
CA VAL A 233 30.74 16.84 29.82
C VAL A 233 30.33 16.50 28.39
N LYS A 234 29.40 15.55 28.24
CA LYS A 234 28.85 15.19 26.94
C LYS A 234 27.67 16.11 26.60
N PRO A 235 27.57 16.58 25.35
CA PRO A 235 26.45 17.42 24.93
C PRO A 235 25.12 16.66 24.96
N VAL A 236 24.03 17.43 25.00
CA VAL A 236 22.66 16.91 24.88
C VAL A 236 22.53 16.08 23.59
N THR A 237 21.88 14.92 23.70
CA THR A 237 21.58 14.09 22.52
C THR A 237 20.52 14.76 21.66
N SER A 238 20.69 14.71 20.33
CA SER A 238 19.80 15.38 19.37
C SER A 238 18.31 15.01 19.51
N GLU A 239 18.01 13.83 20.06
CA GLU A 239 16.64 13.34 20.33
C GLU A 239 15.92 14.13 21.43
N LYS A 240 16.66 14.77 22.34
CA LYS A 240 16.11 15.59 23.43
C LYS A 240 15.85 17.04 23.01
N LEU A 241 16.20 17.41 21.78
CA LEU A 241 15.89 18.72 21.23
C LEU A 241 14.42 18.76 20.82
N PRO A 242 13.68 19.87 21.07
CA PRO A 242 12.29 20.02 20.67
C PRO A 242 12.09 19.90 19.16
N LYS A 243 13.12 20.29 18.39
CA LYS A 243 13.11 20.23 16.93
C LYS A 243 14.42 19.57 16.43
N PRO A 244 14.35 18.46 15.67
CA PRO A 244 15.53 17.83 15.13
C PRO A 244 16.18 18.68 14.03
N ILE A 245 17.51 18.72 14.02
CA ILE A 245 18.28 19.37 12.95
C ILE A 245 18.44 18.37 11.80
N ILE A 246 17.50 18.41 10.86
CA ILE A 246 17.50 17.54 9.66
C ILE A 246 18.30 18.20 8.53
N PHE A 247 18.17 19.52 8.38
CA PHE A 247 18.81 20.29 7.32
C PHE A 247 19.85 21.25 7.89
N HIS A 248 21.08 21.15 7.39
CA HIS A 248 22.11 22.14 7.61
C HIS A 248 22.99 22.27 6.35
N ASP A 249 23.57 23.45 6.17
CA ASP A 249 24.15 23.91 4.91
C ASP A 249 25.56 24.52 5.07
N GLY A 250 26.37 23.91 5.94
CA GLY A 250 27.76 24.30 6.16
C GLY A 250 28.72 23.49 5.28
N ARG A 251 29.82 24.10 4.86
CA ARG A 251 30.96 23.44 4.22
C ARG A 251 31.90 22.78 5.22
N LEU A 252 32.01 23.25 6.46
CA LEU A 252 32.87 22.60 7.45
C LEU A 252 32.19 21.41 8.13
N VAL A 253 32.94 20.32 8.30
CA VAL A 253 32.48 19.12 9.02
C VAL A 253 32.67 19.26 10.54
N GLN A 254 33.79 19.85 10.96
CA GLN A 254 34.19 19.96 12.36
C GLN A 254 34.10 21.41 12.86
N LYS A 255 33.87 21.57 14.17
CA LYS A 255 33.88 22.87 14.86
C LYS A 255 35.29 23.49 14.73
N PRO A 256 35.46 24.66 14.11
CA PRO A 256 36.78 25.24 13.83
C PRO A 256 37.36 25.89 15.09
N THR A 257 37.94 25.07 15.98
CA THR A 257 38.82 25.56 17.05
C THR A 257 40.01 26.31 16.43
N PRO A 258 40.74 27.17 17.17
CA PRO A 258 41.88 27.91 16.61
C PRO A 258 42.89 27.01 15.88
N LEU A 259 43.20 25.83 16.45
CA LEU A 259 44.06 24.84 15.82
C LEU A 259 43.44 24.27 14.54
N MET A 260 42.17 23.85 14.58
CA MET A 260 41.49 23.32 13.39
C MET A 260 41.32 24.37 12.29
N ALA A 261 41.07 25.63 12.65
CA ALA A 261 41.01 26.75 11.72
C ALA A 261 42.36 26.97 11.02
N LEU A 262 43.47 26.92 11.77
CA LEU A 262 44.82 26.95 11.20
C LEU A 262 45.06 25.79 10.21
N LEU A 263 44.71 24.57 10.61
CA LEU A 263 44.86 23.39 9.77
C LEU A 263 44.00 23.50 8.49
N ILE A 264 42.76 24.00 8.59
CA ILE A 264 41.89 24.25 7.45
C ILE A 264 42.54 25.23 6.47
N VAL A 265 43.08 26.36 6.97
CA VAL A 265 43.72 27.38 6.13
C VAL A 265 44.97 26.86 5.44
N LEU A 266 45.85 26.15 6.18
CA LEU A 266 47.07 25.56 5.63
C LEU A 266 46.77 24.45 4.61
N TRP A 267 45.73 23.65 4.87
CA TRP A 267 45.34 22.56 3.98
C TRP A 267 44.63 23.04 2.72
N TYR A 268 43.90 24.17 2.78
CA TYR A 268 43.09 24.66 1.67
C TYR A 268 43.81 24.69 0.29
N PRO A 269 45.01 25.29 0.13
CA PRO A 269 45.70 25.30 -1.16
C PRO A 269 46.13 23.89 -1.63
N ILE A 270 46.63 23.05 -0.71
CA ILE A 270 47.07 21.67 -1.01
C ILE A 270 45.87 20.82 -1.43
N GLY A 271 44.80 20.87 -0.63
CA GLY A 271 43.55 20.17 -0.88
C GLY A 271 42.92 20.61 -2.21
N PHE A 272 43.00 21.89 -2.57
CA PHE A 272 42.45 22.40 -3.82
C PHE A 272 43.16 21.81 -5.05
N VAL A 273 44.49 21.73 -5.04
CA VAL A 273 45.26 21.08 -6.11
C VAL A 273 44.97 19.58 -6.16
N LEU A 274 44.94 18.92 -5.01
CA LEU A 274 44.61 17.49 -4.90
C LEU A 274 43.19 17.20 -5.41
N ALA A 275 42.24 18.10 -5.19
CA ALA A 275 40.87 17.96 -5.68
C ALA A 275 40.82 17.94 -7.21
N TRP A 276 41.55 18.84 -7.88
CA TRP A 276 41.65 18.84 -9.34
C TRP A 276 42.29 17.58 -9.89
N LEU A 277 43.36 17.08 -9.25
CA LEU A 277 43.99 15.82 -9.62
C LEU A 277 43.00 14.64 -9.54
N ARG A 278 42.20 14.57 -8.46
CA ARG A 278 41.17 13.54 -8.27
C ARG A 278 40.03 13.67 -9.26
N ILE A 279 39.54 14.89 -9.54
CA ILE A 279 38.51 15.14 -10.55
C ILE A 279 39.01 14.73 -11.95
N ALA A 280 40.26 15.08 -12.29
CA ALA A 280 40.89 14.69 -13.55
C ALA A 280 41.02 13.17 -13.67
N ALA A 281 41.43 12.48 -12.59
CA ALA A 281 41.49 11.02 -12.57
C ALA A 281 40.12 10.37 -12.81
N GLY A 282 39.05 10.92 -12.23
CA GLY A 282 37.69 10.44 -12.47
C GLY A 282 37.21 10.69 -13.90
N SER A 283 37.54 11.84 -14.47
CA SER A 283 37.02 12.32 -15.78
C SER A 283 37.79 11.79 -16.98
N LEU A 284 39.10 11.59 -16.85
CA LEU A 284 39.98 11.25 -17.98
C LEU A 284 40.29 9.75 -18.06
N LEU A 285 40.16 9.00 -16.96
CA LEU A 285 40.46 7.57 -16.94
C LEU A 285 39.22 6.71 -17.27
N PRO A 286 39.39 5.53 -17.89
CA PRO A 286 38.30 4.58 -18.08
C PRO A 286 37.69 4.14 -16.74
N MET A 287 36.35 4.04 -16.68
CA MET A 287 35.61 3.72 -15.45
C MET A 287 36.10 2.48 -14.67
N PRO A 288 36.53 1.36 -15.32
CA PRO A 288 37.09 0.21 -14.60
C PRO A 288 38.38 0.52 -13.81
N ILE A 289 39.14 1.53 -14.22
CA ILE A 289 40.42 1.93 -13.61
C ILE A 289 40.21 3.02 -12.56
N VAL A 290 39.13 3.82 -12.68
CA VAL A 290 38.83 4.94 -11.77
C VAL A 290 38.80 4.50 -10.31
N TYR A 291 38.28 3.29 -10.00
CA TYR A 291 38.30 2.73 -8.65
C TYR A 291 39.72 2.67 -8.06
N TYR A 292 40.68 2.14 -8.83
CA TYR A 292 42.07 2.02 -8.40
C TYR A 292 42.79 3.37 -8.37
N ALA A 293 42.49 4.25 -9.33
CA ALA A 293 43.03 5.60 -9.36
C ALA A 293 42.58 6.42 -8.13
N PHE A 294 41.30 6.36 -7.78
CA PHE A 294 40.76 6.95 -6.55
C PHE A 294 41.45 6.37 -5.32
N TRP A 295 41.63 5.04 -5.26
CA TRP A 295 42.34 4.42 -4.15
C TRP A 295 43.79 4.92 -4.02
N ALA A 296 44.54 5.01 -5.13
CA ALA A 296 45.90 5.56 -5.15
C ALA A 296 45.93 7.04 -4.71
N LEU A 297 44.92 7.82 -5.09
CA LEU A 297 44.75 9.21 -4.68
C LEU A 297 44.11 9.36 -3.29
N SER A 298 44.07 8.32 -2.47
CA SER A 298 43.51 8.32 -1.10
C SER A 298 42.00 8.57 -0.97
N VAL A 299 41.25 8.38 -2.05
CA VAL A 299 39.78 8.32 -2.05
C VAL A 299 39.37 6.86 -1.86
N ARG A 300 38.67 6.55 -0.78
CA ARG A 300 38.29 5.17 -0.44
C ARG A 300 36.89 4.87 -0.97
N VAL A 301 36.74 3.80 -1.75
CA VAL A 301 35.43 3.33 -2.20
C VAL A 301 35.22 1.93 -1.64
N THR A 302 34.18 1.74 -0.84
CA THR A 302 33.81 0.45 -0.27
C THR A 302 32.53 -0.03 -0.95
N ILE A 303 32.58 -1.21 -1.55
CA ILE A 303 31.45 -1.81 -2.25
C ILE A 303 30.89 -2.92 -1.36
N LYS A 304 29.60 -2.86 -1.03
CA LYS A 304 28.89 -3.89 -0.28
C LYS A 304 27.75 -4.46 -1.12
N GLY A 305 27.45 -5.73 -0.90
CA GLY A 305 26.49 -6.47 -1.73
C GLY A 305 27.09 -6.84 -3.09
N THR A 306 26.28 -7.46 -3.95
CA THR A 306 26.69 -7.91 -5.28
C THR A 306 26.18 -6.95 -6.36
N PRO A 307 27.07 -6.21 -7.05
CA PRO A 307 26.66 -5.32 -8.13
C PRO A 307 26.04 -6.12 -9.29
N PRO A 308 24.91 -5.68 -9.87
CA PRO A 308 24.25 -6.41 -10.95
C PRO A 308 25.06 -6.36 -12.26
N PRO A 309 25.00 -7.42 -13.09
CA PRO A 309 25.67 -7.46 -14.38
C PRO A 309 25.11 -6.40 -15.35
N PRO A 310 25.83 -6.05 -16.43
CA PRO A 310 25.34 -5.13 -17.45
C PRO A 310 24.10 -5.68 -18.15
N ALA A 311 23.12 -4.81 -18.46
CA ALA A 311 21.99 -5.17 -19.29
C ALA A 311 22.47 -5.63 -20.68
N LYS A 312 22.05 -6.83 -21.11
CA LYS A 312 22.38 -7.37 -22.46
C LYS A 312 21.30 -6.95 -23.45
N LYS A 313 21.66 -6.07 -24.41
CA LYS A 313 20.77 -5.61 -25.50
C LYS A 313 20.16 -6.75 -26.32
N SER A 314 20.79 -7.92 -26.39
CA SER A 314 20.33 -9.10 -27.13
C SER A 314 19.10 -9.81 -26.53
N THR A 315 18.63 -9.41 -25.35
CA THR A 315 17.52 -10.08 -24.64
C THR A 315 16.21 -9.29 -24.60
N GLY A 316 16.15 -8.11 -25.25
CA GLY A 316 14.95 -7.26 -25.26
C GLY A 316 14.58 -6.65 -23.90
N ARG A 317 15.46 -6.75 -22.88
CA ARG A 317 15.27 -6.15 -21.55
C ARG A 317 15.74 -4.70 -21.53
N SER A 318 14.92 -3.81 -20.98
CA SER A 318 15.31 -2.44 -20.63
C SER A 318 16.43 -2.44 -19.59
N GLY A 319 17.21 -1.36 -19.52
CA GLY A 319 18.23 -1.15 -18.50
C GLY A 319 17.66 -1.14 -17.07
N VAL A 320 18.54 -1.37 -16.12
CA VAL A 320 18.23 -1.35 -14.69
C VAL A 320 18.19 0.09 -14.18
N LEU A 321 17.15 0.44 -13.43
CA LEU A 321 17.04 1.72 -12.74
C LEU A 321 17.58 1.58 -11.31
N PHE A 322 18.73 2.22 -11.06
CA PHE A 322 19.36 2.29 -9.75
C PHE A 322 18.77 3.43 -8.93
N ILE A 323 18.18 3.08 -7.79
CA ILE A 323 17.47 4.02 -6.91
C ILE A 323 18.40 4.35 -5.73
N CYS A 324 19.02 5.51 -5.78
CA CYS A 324 20.07 5.90 -4.84
C CYS A 324 19.52 6.80 -3.72
N SER A 325 19.94 6.56 -2.47
CA SER A 325 19.85 7.63 -1.46
C SER A 325 20.77 8.79 -1.85
N HIS A 326 20.39 10.02 -1.55
CA HIS A 326 21.08 11.21 -2.03
C HIS A 326 21.85 11.96 -0.93
N ARG A 327 23.17 11.76 -0.89
CA ARG A 327 24.11 12.39 0.05
C ARG A 327 24.92 13.52 -0.60
N THR A 328 25.46 13.32 -1.80
CA THR A 328 26.08 14.39 -2.60
C THR A 328 25.77 14.32 -4.08
N LEU A 329 26.10 15.38 -4.81
CA LEU A 329 26.06 15.38 -6.27
C LEU A 329 26.90 14.25 -6.90
N LEU A 330 27.91 13.73 -6.19
CA LEU A 330 28.82 12.69 -6.67
C LEU A 330 28.25 11.27 -6.51
N ASP A 331 27.07 11.09 -5.90
CA ASP A 331 26.54 9.74 -5.65
C ASP A 331 26.45 8.89 -6.93
N PRO A 332 25.91 9.40 -8.07
CA PRO A 332 25.85 8.60 -9.30
C PRO A 332 27.24 8.34 -9.92
N ILE A 333 28.23 9.19 -9.64
CA ILE A 333 29.62 9.00 -10.08
C ILE A 333 30.26 7.84 -9.30
N PHE A 334 30.10 7.81 -7.98
CA PHE A 334 30.60 6.72 -7.15
C PHE A 334 29.84 5.41 -7.37
N LEU A 335 28.54 5.46 -7.70
CA LEU A 335 27.79 4.31 -8.20
C LEU A 335 28.43 3.77 -9.49
N SER A 336 28.75 4.64 -10.45
CA SER A 336 29.40 4.24 -11.71
C SER A 336 30.79 3.66 -11.49
N THR A 337 31.56 4.24 -10.57
CA THR A 337 32.87 3.70 -10.14
C THR A 337 32.71 2.32 -9.50
N ALA A 338 31.71 2.12 -8.65
CA ALA A 338 31.43 0.84 -8.01
C ALA A 338 30.96 -0.24 -8.99
N LEU A 339 30.23 0.14 -10.05
CA LEU A 339 29.83 -0.76 -11.13
C LEU A 339 30.94 -1.02 -12.15
N GLY A 340 32.00 -0.20 -12.16
CA GLY A 340 33.04 -0.23 -13.18
C GLY A 340 32.58 0.19 -14.57
N ARG A 341 31.41 0.83 -14.70
CA ARG A 341 30.83 1.30 -15.97
C ARG A 341 30.09 2.63 -15.80
N PRO A 342 30.14 3.54 -16.80
CA PRO A 342 29.43 4.82 -16.71
C PRO A 342 27.92 4.62 -16.74
N ILE A 343 27.21 5.10 -15.70
CA ILE A 343 25.75 5.10 -15.64
C ILE A 343 25.25 6.54 -15.75
N PRO A 344 24.42 6.89 -16.75
CA PRO A 344 23.78 8.18 -16.81
C PRO A 344 22.93 8.46 -15.56
N ALA A 345 22.83 9.73 -15.18
CA ALA A 345 22.07 10.14 -13.99
C ALA A 345 21.07 11.24 -14.32
N VAL A 346 19.83 11.11 -13.83
CA VAL A 346 18.84 12.19 -13.90
C VAL A 346 18.86 13.04 -12.64
N THR A 347 18.72 14.34 -12.81
CA THR A 347 18.92 15.31 -11.73
C THR A 347 18.13 16.60 -11.95
N TYR A 348 17.59 17.18 -10.87
CA TYR A 348 16.82 18.43 -10.93
C TYR A 348 17.69 19.69 -11.03
N SER A 349 18.94 19.64 -10.58
CA SER A 349 19.78 20.83 -10.47
C SER A 349 21.26 20.48 -10.49
N VAL A 350 21.92 20.71 -11.63
CA VAL A 350 23.37 20.59 -11.79
C VAL A 350 23.93 21.85 -12.44
N SER A 351 25.09 22.29 -11.96
CA SER A 351 25.79 23.45 -12.52
C SER A 351 26.43 23.07 -13.85
N ARG A 352 26.54 24.02 -14.80
CA ARG A 352 27.22 23.78 -16.08
C ARG A 352 28.66 23.30 -15.89
N LEU A 353 29.37 23.85 -14.90
CA LEU A 353 30.73 23.42 -14.58
C LEU A 353 30.76 21.96 -14.13
N SER A 354 29.86 21.58 -13.20
CA SER A 354 29.74 20.21 -12.71
C SER A 354 29.41 19.21 -13.82
N GLU A 355 28.65 19.64 -14.82
CA GLU A 355 28.29 18.84 -16.00
C GLU A 355 29.51 18.63 -16.92
N ILE A 356 30.33 19.66 -17.14
CA ILE A 356 31.56 19.59 -17.95
C ILE A 356 32.60 18.67 -17.31
N ILE A 357 32.75 18.73 -15.99
CA ILE A 357 33.74 17.91 -15.25
C ILE A 357 33.18 16.53 -14.85
N SER A 358 31.98 16.16 -15.28
CA SER A 358 31.37 14.89 -14.89
C SER A 358 31.87 13.75 -15.79
N PRO A 359 32.31 12.62 -15.24
CA PRO A 359 32.69 11.44 -16.02
C PRO A 359 31.49 10.67 -16.59
N ILE A 360 30.26 11.10 -16.27
CA ILE A 360 29.02 10.46 -16.66
C ILE A 360 28.05 11.46 -17.28
N LYS A 361 27.19 10.98 -18.17
CA LYS A 361 26.10 11.79 -18.74
C LYS A 361 25.11 12.16 -17.65
N THR A 362 24.93 13.46 -17.41
CA THR A 362 23.88 13.97 -16.53
C THR A 362 22.76 14.54 -17.36
N VAL A 363 21.50 14.23 -17.01
CA VAL A 363 20.32 14.69 -17.74
C VAL A 363 19.42 15.47 -16.79
N ARG A 364 19.04 16.68 -17.20
CA ARG A 364 18.25 17.59 -16.37
C ARG A 364 16.77 17.25 -16.46
N LEU A 365 16.12 17.12 -15.31
CA LEU A 365 14.67 16.98 -15.20
C LEU A 365 13.99 18.35 -15.34
N THR A 366 12.85 18.36 -16.02
CA THR A 366 12.06 19.56 -16.35
C THR A 366 11.06 19.93 -15.26
N ARG A 367 10.82 19.03 -14.29
CA ARG A 367 9.74 19.11 -13.28
C ARG A 367 8.34 18.97 -13.88
N ASP A 368 8.23 18.62 -15.15
CA ASP A 368 7.00 18.15 -15.77
C ASP A 368 6.98 16.62 -15.76
N ARG A 369 5.99 16.04 -15.08
CA ARG A 369 5.93 14.60 -14.82
C ARG A 369 5.87 13.77 -16.12
N ALA A 370 5.10 14.22 -17.11
CA ALA A 370 4.91 13.47 -18.35
C ALA A 370 6.18 13.50 -19.21
N THR A 371 6.80 14.67 -19.35
CA THR A 371 8.05 14.86 -20.09
C THR A 371 9.19 14.09 -19.44
N ASP A 372 9.32 14.19 -18.12
CA ASP A 372 10.36 13.50 -17.36
C ASP A 372 10.18 11.97 -17.41
N ALA A 373 8.94 11.46 -17.33
CA ALA A 373 8.64 10.03 -17.48
C ALA A 373 9.03 9.50 -18.86
N SER A 374 8.66 10.21 -19.93
CA SER A 374 8.99 9.83 -21.31
C SER A 374 10.51 9.82 -21.53
N MET A 375 11.20 10.84 -21.03
CA MET A 375 12.65 10.95 -21.13
C MET A 375 13.37 9.83 -20.36
N ILE A 376 12.94 9.54 -19.13
CA ILE A 376 13.53 8.45 -18.33
C ILE A 376 13.30 7.09 -19.00
N LYS A 377 12.10 6.82 -19.53
CA LYS A 377 11.82 5.58 -20.28
C LYS A 377 12.75 5.42 -21.47
N LYS A 378 12.95 6.48 -22.26
CA LYS A 378 13.89 6.47 -23.39
C LYS A 378 15.33 6.20 -22.94
N LEU A 379 15.78 6.78 -21.83
CA LEU A 379 17.12 6.50 -21.28
C LEU A 379 17.25 5.04 -20.81
N LEU A 380 16.19 4.48 -20.23
CA LEU A 380 16.15 3.07 -19.82
C LEU A 380 16.12 2.10 -21.01
N GLU A 381 15.62 2.50 -22.17
CA GLU A 381 15.77 1.74 -23.41
C GLU A 381 17.23 1.74 -23.92
N GLU A 382 17.96 2.85 -23.71
CA GLU A 382 19.38 2.98 -24.11
C GLU A 382 20.32 2.15 -23.21
N GLY A 383 20.02 2.08 -21.90
CA GLY A 383 20.81 1.32 -20.92
C GLY A 383 20.41 1.60 -19.46
N ASP A 384 21.26 1.21 -18.53
CA ASP A 384 21.06 1.43 -17.10
C ASP A 384 20.99 2.93 -16.75
N LEU A 385 20.24 3.29 -15.71
CA LEU A 385 20.06 4.67 -15.28
C LEU A 385 20.13 4.81 -13.77
N ALA A 386 20.69 5.91 -13.28
CA ALA A 386 20.68 6.28 -11.86
C ALA A 386 19.69 7.41 -11.59
N ILE A 387 18.87 7.24 -10.55
CA ILE A 387 17.96 8.27 -10.03
C ILE A 387 18.11 8.40 -8.52
N CYS A 388 18.05 9.65 -8.04
CA CYS A 388 18.02 9.99 -6.62
C CYS A 388 16.62 10.53 -6.29
N PRO A 389 15.65 9.67 -5.90
CA PRO A 389 14.24 10.06 -5.79
C PRO A 389 13.93 11.00 -4.62
N GLU A 390 14.89 11.25 -3.72
CA GLU A 390 14.81 12.26 -2.65
C GLU A 390 14.71 13.69 -3.23
N GLY A 391 15.18 13.92 -4.46
CA GLY A 391 15.12 15.22 -5.14
C GLY A 391 16.06 16.31 -4.59
N THR A 392 16.62 16.11 -3.40
CA THR A 392 17.66 16.97 -2.77
C THR A 392 18.56 16.13 -1.87
N THR A 393 19.75 16.64 -1.53
CA THR A 393 20.73 15.92 -0.72
C THR A 393 20.43 16.03 0.77
N CYS A 394 20.43 14.92 1.50
CA CYS A 394 20.40 14.89 2.97
C CYS A 394 21.70 14.26 3.49
N ARG A 395 22.41 14.93 4.40
CA ARG A 395 23.69 14.42 4.93
C ARG A 395 23.60 13.83 6.34
N GLU A 396 22.55 14.19 7.07
CA GLU A 396 22.23 13.60 8.36
C GLU A 396 21.69 12.17 8.16
N PRO A 397 21.65 11.32 9.21
CA PRO A 397 21.20 9.92 9.11
C PRO A 397 19.68 9.77 8.92
N PHE A 398 19.09 10.61 8.08
CA PHE A 398 17.70 10.58 7.64
C PHE A 398 17.65 10.28 6.13
N LEU A 399 16.52 9.73 5.68
CA LEU A 399 16.16 9.64 4.27
C LEU A 399 14.97 10.55 4.04
N LEU A 400 15.03 11.38 3.00
CA LEU A 400 13.89 12.19 2.61
C LEU A 400 12.84 11.32 1.91
N ARG A 401 11.60 11.80 1.90
CA ARG A 401 10.51 11.11 1.21
C ARG A 401 10.83 10.98 -0.27
N PHE A 402 10.71 9.77 -0.81
CA PHE A 402 10.93 9.50 -2.23
C PHE A 402 9.72 9.96 -3.06
N SER A 403 9.99 10.54 -4.23
CA SER A 403 8.98 10.71 -5.28
C SER A 403 8.58 9.35 -5.87
N ALA A 404 7.29 9.11 -6.09
CA ALA A 404 6.79 7.82 -6.60
C ALA A 404 7.08 7.57 -8.09
N LEU A 405 7.46 8.61 -8.84
CA LEU A 405 7.59 8.56 -10.30
C LEU A 405 8.44 7.38 -10.78
N PHE A 406 9.60 7.12 -10.16
CA PHE A 406 10.52 6.08 -10.61
C PHE A 406 9.93 4.66 -10.55
N ALA A 407 9.00 4.41 -9.62
CA ALA A 407 8.39 3.10 -9.43
C ALA A 407 7.39 2.73 -10.53
N GLU A 408 6.96 3.71 -11.34
CA GLU A 408 6.03 3.55 -12.46
C GLU A 408 6.73 3.36 -13.81
N LEU A 409 8.06 3.52 -13.86
CA LEU A 409 8.81 3.61 -15.12
C LEU A 409 9.39 2.26 -15.56
N THR A 410 9.71 1.38 -14.61
CA THR A 410 10.27 0.05 -14.89
C THR A 410 10.12 -0.87 -13.67
N ASP A 411 10.05 -2.17 -13.93
CA ASP A 411 10.11 -3.23 -12.91
C ASP A 411 11.57 -3.67 -12.64
N GLU A 412 12.54 -3.15 -13.40
CA GLU A 412 13.97 -3.45 -13.24
C GLU A 412 14.62 -2.50 -12.21
N LEU A 413 14.20 -2.60 -10.95
CA LEU A 413 14.59 -1.67 -9.87
C LEU A 413 15.67 -2.26 -8.96
N VAL A 414 16.79 -1.55 -8.78
CA VAL A 414 17.84 -1.92 -7.81
C VAL A 414 18.07 -0.77 -6.83
N PRO A 415 17.67 -0.92 -5.55
CA PRO A 415 17.97 0.07 -4.52
C PRO A 415 19.47 0.07 -4.19
N VAL A 416 20.02 1.28 -4.03
CA VAL A 416 21.42 1.49 -3.66
C VAL A 416 21.49 2.47 -2.50
N ALA A 417 22.07 2.02 -1.38
CA ALA A 417 22.34 2.89 -0.24
C ALA A 417 23.72 3.54 -0.41
N MET A 418 23.75 4.87 -0.36
CA MET A 418 24.92 5.70 -0.50
C MET A 418 25.26 6.32 0.85
N VAL A 419 26.49 6.11 1.30
CA VAL A 419 27.03 6.74 2.50
C VAL A 419 28.37 7.36 2.16
N ASN A 420 28.63 8.57 2.63
CA ASN A 420 29.91 9.23 2.49
C ASN A 420 30.49 9.57 3.87
N LYS A 421 31.82 9.58 3.95
CA LYS A 421 32.56 9.98 5.14
C LYS A 421 33.56 11.05 4.72
N MET A 422 33.46 12.21 5.36
CA MET A 422 34.28 13.39 5.11
C MET A 422 34.88 13.85 6.43
N SER A 423 36.07 14.44 6.39
CA SER A 423 36.81 14.81 7.60
C SER A 423 36.92 16.33 7.80
N MET A 424 37.00 17.11 6.71
CA MET A 424 37.17 18.56 6.78
C MET A 424 36.01 19.29 6.11
N PHE A 425 35.61 18.87 4.90
CA PHE A 425 34.65 19.60 4.07
C PHE A 425 33.47 18.75 3.61
N HIS A 426 32.27 19.33 3.68
CA HIS A 426 31.08 18.79 3.06
C HIS A 426 31.05 19.11 1.55
N GLY A 427 30.86 18.06 0.75
CA GLY A 427 30.75 18.12 -0.71
C GLY A 427 29.45 18.70 -1.25
N THR A 428 28.56 19.27 -0.41
CA THR A 428 27.31 19.88 -0.88
C THR A 428 27.00 21.15 -0.09
N THR A 429 26.36 22.10 -0.78
CA THR A 429 25.68 23.21 -0.16
C THR A 429 24.48 23.65 -0.98
N ALA A 430 23.39 24.09 -0.36
CA ALA A 430 22.23 24.68 -1.00
C ALA A 430 22.52 26.12 -1.48
N ARG A 431 23.32 26.89 -0.74
CA ARG A 431 23.56 28.32 -0.99
C ARG A 431 24.82 28.64 -1.78
N GLY A 432 25.89 27.89 -1.54
CA GLY A 432 27.15 28.12 -2.23
C GLY A 432 27.09 27.73 -3.70
N TRP A 433 28.11 28.14 -4.46
CA TRP A 433 28.20 27.80 -5.87
C TRP A 433 28.34 26.29 -6.06
N LYS A 434 27.31 25.65 -6.62
CA LYS A 434 27.23 24.19 -6.84
C LYS A 434 28.40 23.63 -7.64
N GLY A 435 29.09 24.45 -8.46
CA GLY A 435 30.31 24.03 -9.17
C GLY A 435 31.45 23.62 -8.23
N MET A 436 31.48 24.14 -7.00
CA MET A 436 32.49 23.81 -5.99
C MET A 436 32.20 22.51 -5.23
N ASP A 437 31.02 21.91 -5.39
CA ASP A 437 30.61 20.71 -4.64
C ASP A 437 31.60 19.54 -4.82
N PRO A 438 31.98 19.14 -6.05
CA PRO A 438 33.01 18.14 -6.27
C PRO A 438 34.37 18.51 -5.67
N ILE A 439 34.76 19.79 -5.79
CA ILE A 439 36.05 20.29 -5.31
C ILE A 439 36.12 20.11 -3.79
N TYR A 440 35.15 20.63 -3.03
CA TYR A 440 35.14 20.49 -1.57
C TYR A 440 35.13 19.03 -1.12
N PHE A 441 34.40 18.15 -1.81
CA PHE A 441 34.44 16.73 -1.50
C PHE A 441 35.87 16.17 -1.66
N PHE A 442 36.51 16.39 -2.81
CA PHE A 442 37.84 15.88 -3.10
C PHE A 442 38.98 16.66 -2.41
N MET A 443 38.70 17.80 -1.79
CA MET A 443 39.66 18.49 -0.91
C MET A 443 39.87 17.75 0.40
N ASN A 444 38.99 16.86 0.83
CA ASN A 444 39.20 16.10 2.07
C ASN A 444 40.50 15.27 1.99
N PRO A 445 41.31 15.13 3.05
CA PRO A 445 42.52 14.31 3.04
C PRO A 445 42.29 12.86 2.57
N SER A 446 41.31 12.17 3.16
CA SER A 446 40.90 10.83 2.73
C SER A 446 39.37 10.70 2.78
N PRO A 447 38.65 11.16 1.74
CA PRO A 447 37.21 10.98 1.68
C PRO A 447 36.90 9.52 1.39
N ALA A 448 35.79 9.03 1.95
CA ALA A 448 35.31 7.69 1.68
C ALA A 448 33.86 7.69 1.18
N TYR A 449 33.57 6.78 0.26
CA TYR A 449 32.23 6.44 -0.20
C TYR A 449 31.98 4.97 0.04
N GLU A 450 30.83 4.66 0.62
CA GLU A 450 30.32 3.32 0.77
C GLU A 450 29.07 3.18 -0.11
N VAL A 451 29.14 2.25 -1.07
CA VAL A 451 28.08 1.95 -2.03
C VAL A 451 27.57 0.55 -1.69
N THR A 452 26.35 0.48 -1.17
CA THR A 452 25.72 -0.79 -0.81
C THR A 452 24.63 -1.12 -1.80
N PHE A 453 24.86 -2.15 -2.62
CA PHE A 453 23.84 -2.72 -3.50
C PHE A 453 22.90 -3.60 -2.68
N LEU A 454 21.62 -3.24 -2.68
CA LEU A 454 20.58 -4.11 -2.17
C LEU A 454 20.12 -5.06 -3.27
N ASN A 455 19.42 -6.12 -2.87
CA ASN A 455 18.85 -7.05 -3.83
C ASN A 455 17.91 -6.28 -4.78
N LYS A 456 17.99 -6.62 -6.07
CA LYS A 456 17.00 -6.17 -7.05
C LYS A 456 15.61 -6.45 -6.50
N LEU A 457 14.72 -5.46 -6.60
CA LEU A 457 13.34 -5.68 -6.17
C LEU A 457 12.76 -6.85 -6.98
N PRO A 458 12.19 -7.86 -6.30
CA PRO A 458 11.37 -8.85 -6.97
C PRO A 458 10.25 -8.13 -7.74
N HIS A 459 9.89 -8.63 -8.92
CA HIS A 459 8.75 -8.13 -9.70
C HIS A 459 7.42 -8.14 -8.90
N GLU A 460 7.38 -8.92 -7.82
CA GLU A 460 6.26 -8.99 -6.86
C GLU A 460 6.08 -7.71 -6.02
N LEU A 461 7.15 -6.92 -5.84
CA LEU A 461 7.17 -5.66 -5.09
C LEU A 461 7.19 -4.43 -6.01
N THR A 462 7.10 -4.64 -7.33
CA THR A 462 7.00 -3.58 -8.34
C THR A 462 5.54 -3.37 -8.74
N CYS A 463 5.21 -2.30 -9.46
CA CYS A 463 3.82 -1.87 -9.69
C CYS A 463 3.01 -2.77 -10.66
N GLY A 464 3.44 -4.01 -10.89
CA GLY A 464 2.71 -4.96 -11.71
C GLY A 464 1.47 -5.54 -11.00
N SER A 465 0.32 -4.86 -11.12
CA SER A 465 -0.98 -5.34 -11.66
C SER A 465 -2.14 -6.06 -10.88
N GLY A 466 -2.92 -5.43 -9.97
CA GLY A 466 -4.27 -5.94 -9.55
C GLY A 466 -5.18 -4.84 -8.93
N ALA A 467 -6.51 -5.01 -8.79
CA ALA A 467 -7.42 -4.07 -8.06
C ALA A 467 -8.24 -4.82 -7.00
N LEU A 468 -9.58 -4.82 -7.07
CA LEU A 468 -10.44 -5.57 -6.14
C LEU A 468 -10.51 -7.06 -6.49
N LEU A 469 -10.39 -7.38 -7.78
CA LEU A 469 -10.30 -8.75 -8.29
C LEU A 469 -8.86 -9.12 -8.59
N ARG A 470 -8.55 -10.42 -8.44
CA ARG A 470 -7.24 -11.02 -8.69
C ARG A 470 -6.90 -11.11 -10.17
N ASP A 471 -7.91 -11.42 -10.98
CA ASP A 471 -7.81 -11.54 -12.44
C ASP A 471 -8.46 -10.30 -13.07
N SER A 472 -7.66 -9.53 -13.80
CA SER A 472 -8.09 -8.31 -14.48
C SER A 472 -8.67 -8.58 -15.87
N ASN A 473 -8.63 -9.81 -16.37
CA ASN A 473 -9.23 -10.17 -17.64
C ASN A 473 -10.77 -10.16 -17.52
N PRO A 474 -11.48 -9.31 -18.28
CA PRO A 474 -12.94 -9.28 -18.24
C PRO A 474 -13.57 -10.51 -18.91
N PHE A 475 -12.89 -11.14 -19.88
CA PHE A 475 -13.45 -12.19 -20.74
C PHE A 475 -14.24 -13.27 -19.98
N PRO A 476 -13.73 -13.87 -18.89
CA PRO A 476 -14.44 -14.98 -18.25
C PRO A 476 -15.81 -14.59 -17.68
N TYR A 477 -15.96 -13.36 -17.19
CA TYR A 477 -17.24 -12.89 -16.65
C TYR A 477 -18.25 -12.59 -17.76
N PHE A 478 -17.78 -12.03 -18.88
CA PHE A 478 -18.61 -11.86 -20.07
C PHE A 478 -18.99 -13.20 -20.71
N ALA A 479 -18.08 -14.17 -20.70
CA ALA A 479 -18.31 -15.53 -21.20
C ALA A 479 -19.36 -16.29 -20.38
N LEU A 480 -19.37 -16.13 -19.05
CA LEU A 480 -20.42 -16.68 -18.19
C LEU A 480 -21.80 -16.15 -18.58
N VAL A 481 -21.94 -14.82 -18.73
CA VAL A 481 -23.22 -14.20 -19.13
C VAL A 481 -23.60 -14.59 -20.55
N ALA A 482 -22.64 -14.59 -21.49
CA ALA A 482 -22.87 -14.97 -22.87
C ALA A 482 -23.37 -16.41 -22.99
N PHE A 483 -22.82 -17.34 -22.21
CA PHE A 483 -23.24 -18.74 -22.22
C PHE A 483 -24.60 -18.95 -21.54
N ASP A 484 -24.80 -18.42 -20.32
CA ASP A 484 -26.04 -18.67 -19.57
C ASP A 484 -27.26 -17.97 -20.18
N VAL A 485 -27.06 -16.84 -20.88
CA VAL A 485 -28.18 -16.09 -21.48
C VAL A 485 -28.28 -16.29 -23.00
N GLY A 486 -27.14 -16.37 -23.70
CA GLY A 486 -27.10 -16.48 -25.16
C GLY A 486 -26.75 -17.87 -25.69
N GLY A 487 -26.44 -18.83 -24.81
CA GLY A 487 -26.06 -20.19 -25.18
C GLY A 487 -24.66 -20.29 -25.80
N ILE A 488 -24.36 -21.49 -26.33
CA ILE A 488 -23.03 -21.82 -26.87
C ILE A 488 -22.63 -20.96 -28.08
N ILE A 489 -23.61 -20.56 -28.91
CA ILE A 489 -23.37 -19.74 -30.11
C ILE A 489 -22.84 -18.36 -29.73
N ARG A 490 -23.42 -17.73 -28.69
CA ARG A 490 -22.96 -16.42 -28.23
C ARG A 490 -21.59 -16.51 -27.54
N LEU A 491 -21.34 -17.60 -26.81
CA LEU A 491 -20.00 -17.88 -26.28
C LEU A 491 -18.94 -18.00 -27.39
N LEU A 492 -19.28 -18.67 -28.50
CA LEU A 492 -18.41 -18.76 -29.68
C LEU A 492 -18.12 -17.38 -30.28
N PHE A 493 -19.14 -16.56 -30.51
CA PHE A 493 -18.92 -15.19 -31.03
C PHE A 493 -18.04 -14.36 -30.08
N LEU A 494 -18.24 -14.46 -28.78
CA LEU A 494 -17.42 -13.75 -27.80
C LEU A 494 -15.96 -14.23 -27.83
N LEU A 495 -15.72 -15.54 -27.93
CA LEU A 495 -14.38 -16.11 -28.05
C LEU A 495 -13.68 -15.62 -29.32
N LEU A 496 -14.38 -15.62 -30.46
CA LEU A 496 -13.86 -15.11 -31.73
C LEU A 496 -13.60 -13.60 -31.68
N ALA A 497 -14.42 -12.84 -30.96
CA ALA A 497 -14.24 -11.39 -30.78
C ALA A 497 -13.10 -11.03 -29.80
N SER A 498 -12.69 -11.94 -28.91
CA SER A 498 -11.66 -11.70 -27.90
C SER A 498 -10.32 -11.20 -28.48
N PRO A 499 -9.69 -11.83 -29.50
CA PRO A 499 -8.45 -11.30 -30.09
C PRO A 499 -8.65 -9.93 -30.74
N PHE A 500 -9.80 -9.71 -31.40
CA PHE A 500 -10.13 -8.40 -31.99
C PHE A 500 -10.35 -7.33 -30.92
N SER A 501 -10.90 -7.67 -29.76
CA SER A 501 -11.06 -6.72 -28.65
C SER A 501 -9.71 -6.21 -28.13
N ILE A 502 -8.71 -7.10 -28.06
CA ILE A 502 -7.34 -6.72 -27.68
C ILE A 502 -6.74 -5.82 -28.75
N LEU A 503 -6.91 -6.17 -30.03
CA LEU A 503 -6.43 -5.37 -31.16
C LEU A 503 -7.08 -3.97 -31.20
N LEU A 504 -8.40 -3.88 -31.02
CA LEU A 504 -9.16 -2.62 -30.95
C LEU A 504 -8.72 -1.75 -29.77
N SER A 505 -8.45 -2.37 -28.62
CA SER A 505 -7.93 -1.66 -27.44
C SER A 505 -6.58 -0.99 -27.72
N TYR A 506 -5.76 -1.61 -28.57
CA TYR A 506 -4.44 -1.10 -28.94
C TYR A 506 -4.49 -0.09 -30.10
N LEU A 507 -5.34 -0.31 -31.10
CA LEU A 507 -5.39 0.49 -32.34
C LEU A 507 -6.30 1.73 -32.27
N ILE A 508 -7.40 1.68 -31.51
CA ILE A 508 -8.41 2.75 -31.50
C ILE A 508 -8.45 3.46 -30.14
N SER A 509 -8.90 2.76 -29.11
CA SER A 509 -8.97 3.27 -27.75
C SER A 509 -9.14 2.10 -26.77
N GLU A 510 -8.67 2.26 -25.54
CA GLU A 510 -8.84 1.26 -24.47
C GLU A 510 -10.32 0.87 -24.27
N SER A 511 -11.25 1.81 -24.50
CA SER A 511 -12.69 1.55 -24.40
C SER A 511 -13.25 0.72 -25.56
N ALA A 512 -12.70 0.83 -26.77
CA ALA A 512 -13.26 0.22 -27.97
C ALA A 512 -13.26 -1.32 -27.90
N GLY A 513 -12.20 -1.92 -27.36
CA GLY A 513 -12.17 -3.37 -27.14
C GLY A 513 -13.18 -3.82 -26.10
N PHE A 514 -13.34 -3.06 -25.02
CA PHE A 514 -14.32 -3.34 -23.97
C PHE A 514 -15.77 -3.22 -24.51
N GLU A 515 -16.02 -2.22 -25.35
CA GLU A 515 -17.31 -2.01 -26.02
C GLU A 515 -17.66 -3.16 -26.98
N LEU A 516 -16.67 -3.72 -27.68
CA LEU A 516 -16.89 -4.92 -28.50
C LEU A 516 -17.34 -6.11 -27.64
N LEU A 517 -16.72 -6.33 -26.48
CA LEU A 517 -17.13 -7.39 -25.55
C LEU A 517 -18.55 -7.15 -25.02
N ILE A 518 -18.88 -5.92 -24.63
CA ILE A 518 -20.24 -5.53 -24.23
C ILE A 518 -21.23 -5.82 -25.36
N PHE A 519 -20.92 -5.39 -26.59
CA PHE A 519 -21.82 -5.55 -27.72
C PHE A 519 -22.13 -7.03 -27.98
N VAL A 520 -21.11 -7.86 -28.13
CA VAL A 520 -21.28 -9.30 -28.44
C VAL A 520 -22.01 -10.02 -27.31
N THR A 521 -21.73 -9.69 -26.05
CA THR A 521 -22.41 -10.32 -24.91
C THR A 521 -23.87 -9.89 -24.80
N PHE A 522 -24.22 -8.63 -25.06
CA PHE A 522 -25.53 -8.09 -24.67
C PHE A 522 -26.51 -7.82 -25.82
N VAL A 523 -26.05 -7.70 -27.07
CA VAL A 523 -26.94 -7.34 -28.18
C VAL A 523 -28.15 -8.28 -28.30
N GLY A 524 -29.36 -7.73 -28.25
CA GLY A 524 -30.62 -8.46 -28.41
C GLY A 524 -31.06 -9.29 -27.20
N VAL A 525 -30.34 -9.24 -26.08
CA VAL A 525 -30.67 -9.99 -24.84
C VAL A 525 -31.71 -9.22 -24.03
N LYS A 526 -32.67 -9.91 -23.39
CA LYS A 526 -33.61 -9.23 -22.49
C LYS A 526 -32.89 -8.74 -21.23
N VAL A 527 -33.23 -7.54 -20.76
CA VAL A 527 -32.61 -6.95 -19.56
C VAL A 527 -32.88 -7.81 -18.32
N SER A 528 -34.07 -8.39 -18.21
CA SER A 528 -34.41 -9.35 -17.15
C SER A 528 -33.59 -10.65 -17.22
N ASP A 529 -33.10 -11.03 -18.41
CA ASP A 529 -32.19 -12.16 -18.58
C ASP A 529 -30.80 -11.88 -18.03
N ILE A 530 -30.31 -10.66 -18.26
CA ILE A 530 -29.02 -10.18 -17.76
C ILE A 530 -29.05 -10.05 -16.23
N ASP A 531 -30.07 -9.41 -15.66
CA ASP A 531 -30.16 -9.18 -14.21
C ASP A 531 -30.15 -10.50 -13.43
N SER A 532 -30.90 -11.52 -13.86
CA SER A 532 -30.84 -12.78 -13.10
C SER A 532 -29.58 -13.60 -13.38
N ALA A 533 -28.91 -13.45 -14.53
CA ALA A 533 -27.56 -14.02 -14.69
C ALA A 533 -26.56 -13.33 -13.74
N ALA A 534 -26.67 -12.02 -13.55
CA ALA A 534 -25.86 -11.25 -12.61
C ALA A 534 -26.10 -11.63 -11.14
N ARG A 535 -27.33 -12.03 -10.78
CA ARG A 535 -27.68 -12.51 -9.42
C ARG A 535 -27.35 -13.98 -9.19
N ALA A 536 -27.58 -14.83 -10.20
CA ALA A 536 -27.50 -16.28 -10.04
C ALA A 536 -26.14 -16.88 -10.39
N VAL A 537 -25.37 -16.28 -11.29
CA VAL A 537 -24.16 -16.88 -11.85
C VAL A 537 -22.91 -16.19 -11.34
N LEU A 538 -22.81 -14.88 -11.59
CA LEU A 538 -21.60 -14.10 -11.36
C LEU A 538 -21.09 -14.06 -9.90
N PRO A 539 -21.94 -14.04 -8.85
CA PRO A 539 -21.45 -13.91 -7.46
C PRO A 539 -20.46 -15.00 -7.07
N LYS A 540 -20.70 -16.25 -7.49
CA LYS A 540 -19.80 -17.37 -7.23
C LYS A 540 -18.41 -17.09 -7.80
N PHE A 541 -18.34 -16.71 -9.07
CA PHE A 541 -17.06 -16.49 -9.76
C PHE A 541 -16.34 -15.23 -9.28
N TYR A 542 -17.06 -14.14 -8.99
CA TYR A 542 -16.44 -12.95 -8.40
C TYR A 542 -15.87 -13.23 -7.01
N SER A 543 -16.57 -13.99 -6.17
CA SER A 543 -16.07 -14.34 -4.84
C SER A 543 -14.78 -15.16 -4.88
N THR A 544 -14.67 -16.07 -5.85
CA THR A 544 -13.44 -16.84 -6.06
C THR A 544 -12.30 -16.03 -6.63
N ASP A 545 -12.52 -14.76 -6.99
CA ASP A 545 -11.49 -13.87 -7.51
C ASP A 545 -11.29 -12.61 -6.67
N LEU A 546 -11.88 -12.51 -5.49
CA LEU A 546 -11.69 -11.35 -4.62
C LEU A 546 -10.26 -11.30 -4.05
N HIS A 547 -9.56 -10.18 -4.24
CA HIS A 547 -8.18 -9.99 -3.79
C HIS A 547 -8.13 -9.77 -2.27
N PRO A 548 -7.36 -10.56 -1.50
CA PRO A 548 -7.42 -10.51 -0.03
C PRO A 548 -6.94 -9.20 0.58
N GLU A 549 -5.83 -8.61 0.11
CA GLU A 549 -5.33 -7.33 0.65
C GLU A 549 -6.24 -6.15 0.29
N SER A 550 -6.65 -6.04 -0.98
CA SER A 550 -7.63 -5.05 -1.42
C SER A 550 -8.92 -5.17 -0.61
N TRP A 551 -9.41 -6.39 -0.37
CA TRP A 551 -10.59 -6.61 0.46
C TRP A 551 -10.35 -6.20 1.91
N ARG A 552 -9.18 -6.49 2.50
CA ARG A 552 -8.85 -6.08 3.86
C ARG A 552 -8.95 -4.57 4.05
N VAL A 553 -8.39 -3.79 3.11
CA VAL A 553 -8.47 -2.32 3.15
C VAL A 553 -9.89 -1.84 2.86
N PHE A 554 -10.52 -2.39 1.82
CA PHE A 554 -11.84 -1.96 1.37
C PHE A 554 -12.95 -2.25 2.41
N SER A 555 -12.89 -3.40 3.09
CA SER A 555 -13.86 -3.80 4.11
C SER A 555 -13.70 -3.05 5.44
N ALA A 556 -12.52 -2.50 5.72
CA ALA A 556 -12.27 -1.68 6.91
C ALA A 556 -12.86 -0.26 6.81
N CYS A 557 -13.26 0.17 5.62
CA CYS A 557 -13.79 1.51 5.38
C CYS A 557 -15.30 1.60 5.69
N GLY A 558 -15.72 2.68 6.35
CA GLY A 558 -17.12 2.88 6.75
C GLY A 558 -18.08 3.12 5.57
N LYS A 559 -17.64 3.87 4.54
CA LYS A 559 -18.36 4.05 3.28
C LYS A 559 -17.54 3.47 2.13
N ARG A 560 -18.18 2.67 1.28
CA ARG A 560 -17.56 1.88 0.22
C ARG A 560 -18.17 2.23 -1.13
N CYS A 561 -17.32 2.60 -2.07
CA CYS A 561 -17.71 2.99 -3.42
C CYS A 561 -16.87 2.21 -4.44
N VAL A 562 -17.50 1.76 -5.53
CA VAL A 562 -16.80 1.06 -6.62
C VAL A 562 -17.06 1.78 -7.94
N VAL A 563 -15.98 2.02 -8.70
CA VAL A 563 -16.03 2.57 -10.06
C VAL A 563 -15.43 1.54 -11.01
N THR A 564 -16.16 1.13 -12.04
CA THR A 564 -15.74 0.04 -12.93
C THR A 564 -16.18 0.27 -14.37
N ALA A 565 -15.34 -0.17 -15.31
CA ALA A 565 -15.68 -0.21 -16.73
C ALA A 565 -16.74 -1.28 -17.03
N SER A 566 -16.88 -2.31 -16.17
CA SER A 566 -17.87 -3.37 -16.36
C SER A 566 -19.29 -2.82 -16.34
N PRO A 567 -20.20 -3.40 -17.14
CA PRO A 567 -21.61 -3.01 -17.11
C PRO A 567 -22.18 -3.08 -15.70
N ARG A 568 -22.82 -2.00 -15.26
CA ARG A 568 -23.36 -1.89 -13.90
C ARG A 568 -24.29 -3.04 -13.55
N ILE A 569 -25.18 -3.40 -14.47
CA ILE A 569 -26.14 -4.50 -14.32
C ILE A 569 -25.50 -5.86 -14.05
N MET A 570 -24.24 -6.09 -14.47
CA MET A 570 -23.51 -7.34 -14.19
C MET A 570 -22.94 -7.39 -12.77
N VAL A 571 -22.45 -6.26 -12.27
CA VAL A 571 -21.61 -6.21 -11.06
C VAL A 571 -22.38 -5.73 -9.82
N GLU A 572 -23.39 -4.88 -10.00
CA GLU A 572 -24.10 -4.24 -8.90
C GLU A 572 -24.74 -5.24 -7.92
N PRO A 573 -25.40 -6.34 -8.35
CA PRO A 573 -25.94 -7.31 -7.42
C PRO A 573 -24.88 -7.93 -6.50
N PHE A 574 -23.72 -8.31 -7.05
CA PHE A 574 -22.62 -8.87 -6.25
C PHE A 574 -22.07 -7.82 -5.27
N LEU A 575 -21.78 -6.62 -5.75
CA LEU A 575 -21.17 -5.56 -4.96
C LEU A 575 -22.08 -5.08 -3.81
N LYS A 576 -23.38 -4.92 -4.06
CA LYS A 576 -24.33 -4.47 -3.04
C LYS A 576 -24.72 -5.61 -2.10
N ASP A 577 -25.18 -6.74 -2.65
CA ASP A 577 -25.83 -7.78 -1.84
C ASP A 577 -24.83 -8.63 -1.05
N TYR A 578 -23.58 -8.73 -1.51
CA TYR A 578 -22.55 -9.58 -0.89
C TYR A 578 -21.37 -8.81 -0.29
N LEU A 579 -20.95 -7.69 -0.89
CA LEU A 579 -19.81 -6.91 -0.37
C LEU A 579 -20.22 -5.68 0.47
N GLY A 580 -21.51 -5.31 0.48
CA GLY A 580 -22.00 -4.15 1.21
C GLY A 580 -21.48 -2.82 0.67
N VAL A 581 -21.32 -2.71 -0.66
CA VAL A 581 -20.94 -1.46 -1.33
C VAL A 581 -22.12 -0.49 -1.33
N ASP A 582 -21.89 0.75 -0.89
CA ASP A 582 -22.94 1.78 -0.81
C ASP A 582 -23.30 2.33 -2.19
N LYS A 583 -22.28 2.59 -3.03
CA LYS A 583 -22.46 3.19 -4.36
C LYS A 583 -21.62 2.49 -5.41
N VAL A 584 -22.26 2.13 -6.53
CA VAL A 584 -21.63 1.46 -7.67
C VAL A 584 -21.77 2.35 -8.90
N PHE A 585 -20.66 2.68 -9.51
CA PHE A 585 -20.57 3.37 -10.79
C PHE A 585 -20.03 2.39 -11.83
N GLY A 586 -20.91 1.91 -12.70
CA GLY A 586 -20.57 1.01 -13.80
C GLY A 586 -20.98 1.60 -15.14
N THR A 587 -20.47 1.02 -16.23
CA THR A 587 -20.90 1.40 -17.58
C THR A 587 -22.38 1.06 -17.78
N GLU A 588 -23.16 2.00 -18.30
CA GLU A 588 -24.60 1.81 -18.55
C GLU A 588 -24.82 1.33 -20.00
N ILE A 589 -25.59 0.25 -20.17
CA ILE A 589 -25.93 -0.31 -21.49
C ILE A 589 -27.24 0.31 -21.96
N ALA A 590 -27.28 0.78 -23.21
CA ALA A 590 -28.49 1.28 -23.82
C ALA A 590 -29.52 0.16 -24.03
N THR A 591 -30.80 0.46 -23.79
CA THR A 591 -31.89 -0.51 -23.86
C THR A 591 -33.00 0.00 -24.78
N TYR A 592 -33.63 -0.93 -25.50
CA TYR A 592 -34.78 -0.67 -26.35
C TYR A 592 -35.82 -1.78 -26.18
N ARG A 593 -37.06 -1.41 -25.84
CA ARG A 593 -38.18 -2.35 -25.59
C ARG A 593 -37.83 -3.52 -24.65
N GLY A 594 -37.15 -3.23 -23.54
CA GLY A 594 -36.75 -4.24 -22.54
C GLY A 594 -35.60 -5.16 -22.96
N ARG A 595 -34.91 -4.86 -24.08
CA ARG A 595 -33.72 -5.59 -24.55
C ARG A 595 -32.51 -4.67 -24.58
N ALA A 596 -31.33 -5.22 -24.29
CA ALA A 596 -30.07 -4.52 -24.44
C ALA A 596 -29.71 -4.37 -25.93
N THR A 597 -29.29 -3.18 -26.34
CA THR A 597 -28.84 -2.92 -27.70
C THR A 597 -27.39 -3.38 -27.92
N GLY A 598 -26.65 -3.62 -26.83
CA GLY A 598 -25.21 -3.90 -26.87
C GLY A 598 -24.35 -2.63 -26.96
N LEU A 599 -24.95 -1.45 -27.12
CA LEU A 599 -24.25 -0.17 -27.15
C LEU A 599 -24.23 0.46 -25.75
N VAL A 600 -23.19 1.23 -25.45
CA VAL A 600 -23.05 1.98 -24.19
C VAL A 600 -23.79 3.32 -24.27
N CYS A 601 -24.28 3.84 -23.14
CA CYS A 601 -24.92 5.16 -23.07
C CYS A 601 -23.91 6.30 -23.27
N GLN A 602 -24.40 7.54 -23.44
CA GLN A 602 -23.60 8.73 -23.83
C GLN A 602 -22.36 9.05 -22.97
N LEU A 603 -22.30 8.58 -21.72
CA LEU A 603 -21.10 8.72 -20.88
C LEU A 603 -19.92 7.84 -21.36
N GLY A 604 -20.16 6.94 -22.31
CA GLY A 604 -19.18 5.97 -22.79
C GLY A 604 -18.84 4.90 -21.74
N THR A 605 -17.81 4.12 -22.04
CA THR A 605 -17.25 3.16 -21.08
C THR A 605 -16.49 3.89 -19.99
N LEU A 606 -16.72 3.53 -18.72
CA LEU A 606 -16.06 4.15 -17.57
C LEU A 606 -14.60 3.71 -17.42
N THR A 607 -13.73 4.22 -18.29
CA THR A 607 -12.26 4.09 -18.25
C THR A 607 -11.59 5.47 -18.20
N GLY A 608 -10.38 5.55 -17.65
CA GLY A 608 -9.57 6.77 -17.66
C GLY A 608 -10.30 7.99 -17.08
N LYS A 609 -10.36 9.07 -17.88
CA LYS A 609 -11.00 10.34 -17.52
C LYS A 609 -12.49 10.22 -17.19
N HIS A 610 -13.23 9.28 -17.79
CA HIS A 610 -14.65 9.10 -17.46
C HIS A 610 -14.85 8.62 -16.01
N LYS A 611 -13.89 7.88 -15.42
CA LYS A 611 -13.93 7.54 -13.99
C LYS A 611 -13.76 8.79 -13.12
N GLU A 612 -12.87 9.69 -13.52
CA GLU A 612 -12.63 10.98 -12.85
C GLU A 612 -13.89 11.85 -12.87
N GLU A 613 -14.51 12.02 -14.05
CA GLU A 613 -15.72 12.83 -14.22
C GLU A 613 -16.89 12.35 -13.37
N VAL A 614 -17.09 11.02 -13.30
CA VAL A 614 -18.17 10.44 -12.48
C VAL A 614 -17.92 10.67 -11.00
N LEU A 615 -16.66 10.57 -10.54
CA LEU A 615 -16.30 10.84 -9.15
C LEU A 615 -16.46 12.31 -8.79
N LEU A 616 -16.00 13.23 -9.65
CA LEU A 616 -16.19 14.66 -9.47
C LEU A 616 -17.67 15.04 -9.39
N LYS A 617 -18.52 14.45 -10.26
CA LYS A 617 -19.98 14.64 -10.20
C LYS A 617 -20.59 14.04 -8.93
N ALA A 618 -20.06 12.93 -8.43
CA ALA A 618 -20.62 12.22 -7.29
C ALA A 618 -20.25 12.82 -5.93
N PHE A 619 -19.03 13.34 -5.78
CA PHE A 619 -18.47 13.79 -4.51
C PHE A 619 -18.20 15.30 -4.46
N GLY A 620 -18.26 16.00 -5.60
CA GLY A 620 -18.04 17.44 -5.68
C GLY A 620 -16.66 17.84 -5.15
N ALA A 621 -16.64 18.76 -4.18
CA ALA A 621 -15.42 19.21 -3.52
C ALA A 621 -14.89 18.25 -2.43
N ILE A 622 -15.69 17.27 -2.00
CA ILE A 622 -15.33 16.35 -0.91
C ILE A 622 -14.47 15.22 -1.49
N ARG A 623 -13.21 15.15 -1.06
CA ARG A 623 -12.29 14.08 -1.52
C ARG A 623 -12.50 12.79 -0.73
N PRO A 624 -12.69 11.63 -1.40
CA PRO A 624 -12.66 10.33 -0.73
C PRO A 624 -11.35 10.10 0.01
N ASP A 625 -11.38 9.37 1.13
CA ASP A 625 -10.19 9.18 1.96
C ASP A 625 -9.15 8.25 1.30
N ILE A 626 -9.58 7.08 0.81
CA ILE A 626 -8.70 6.07 0.22
C ILE A 626 -9.17 5.71 -1.19
N GLY A 627 -8.24 5.72 -2.15
CA GLY A 627 -8.41 5.24 -3.51
C GLY A 627 -7.61 3.98 -3.75
N LEU A 628 -8.25 2.93 -4.26
CA LEU A 628 -7.60 1.70 -4.70
C LEU A 628 -7.76 1.59 -6.22
N GLY A 629 -6.66 1.39 -6.95
CA GLY A 629 -6.72 1.12 -8.38
C GLY A 629 -5.63 0.17 -8.84
N HIS A 630 -5.72 -0.22 -10.10
CA HIS A 630 -4.85 -1.23 -10.70
C HIS A 630 -4.11 -0.66 -11.89
N PHE A 631 -4.86 -0.10 -12.85
CA PHE A 631 -4.33 0.30 -14.14
C PHE A 631 -3.86 1.75 -14.08
N PRO A 632 -2.90 2.16 -14.94
CA PRO A 632 -2.56 3.57 -15.13
C PRO A 632 -3.79 4.43 -15.43
N THR A 633 -4.82 3.84 -16.02
CA THR A 633 -6.10 4.49 -16.33
C THR A 633 -7.00 4.69 -15.10
N ASP A 634 -6.65 4.10 -13.96
CA ASP A 634 -7.24 4.39 -12.66
C ASP A 634 -6.54 5.55 -11.94
N PHE A 635 -5.39 6.04 -12.42
CA PHE A 635 -4.66 7.13 -11.75
C PHE A 635 -5.47 8.42 -11.61
N PRO A 636 -6.26 8.86 -12.60
CA PRO A 636 -7.15 10.00 -12.42
C PRO A 636 -8.14 9.79 -11.26
N LEU A 637 -8.65 8.57 -11.09
CA LEU A 637 -9.52 8.19 -9.97
C LEU A 637 -8.76 8.24 -8.64
N ILE A 638 -7.56 7.66 -8.58
CA ILE A 638 -6.75 7.59 -7.35
C ILE A 638 -6.32 9.00 -6.92
N ALA A 639 -6.01 9.89 -7.86
CA ALA A 639 -5.57 11.26 -7.60
C ALA A 639 -6.65 12.15 -6.97
N LEU A 640 -7.93 11.77 -7.10
CA LEU A 640 -9.04 12.47 -6.43
C LEU A 640 -9.19 12.07 -4.96
N CYS A 641 -8.51 11.01 -4.51
CA CYS A 641 -8.53 10.54 -3.12
C CYS A 641 -7.44 11.21 -2.28
N LYS A 642 -7.61 11.26 -0.95
CA LYS A 642 -6.58 11.80 -0.04
C LYS A 642 -5.35 10.89 0.00
N GLU A 643 -5.58 9.58 0.04
CA GLU A 643 -4.58 8.53 -0.04
C GLU A 643 -4.89 7.63 -1.23
N GLY A 644 -3.85 7.25 -1.97
CA GLY A 644 -3.98 6.50 -3.20
C GLY A 644 -3.04 5.32 -3.24
N TYR A 645 -3.59 4.12 -3.47
CA TYR A 645 -2.84 2.88 -3.53
C TYR A 645 -3.07 2.19 -4.87
N ILE A 646 -1.95 1.75 -5.46
CA ILE A 646 -1.97 0.81 -6.57
C ILE A 646 -1.88 -0.58 -5.97
N VAL A 647 -2.83 -1.44 -6.31
CA VAL A 647 -2.82 -2.82 -5.85
C VAL A 647 -1.93 -3.64 -6.81
N PRO A 648 -1.02 -4.48 -6.28
CA PRO A 648 -0.15 -5.32 -7.10
C PRO A 648 -0.90 -6.54 -7.65
N ALA A 649 -0.32 -7.22 -8.64
CA ALA A 649 -0.84 -8.44 -9.21
C ALA A 649 -0.75 -9.57 -8.22
N THR A 650 -1.84 -10.31 -8.18
CA THR A 650 -1.92 -11.51 -7.40
C THR A 650 -1.03 -12.59 -8.00
N LYS A 651 -0.17 -13.20 -7.17
CA LYS A 651 0.51 -14.46 -7.52
C LYS A 651 -0.53 -15.54 -7.82
N PRO A 652 -0.23 -16.55 -8.66
CA PRO A 652 -1.10 -17.70 -8.87
C PRO A 652 -1.47 -18.45 -7.56
N GLU A 653 -0.62 -18.32 -6.53
CA GLU A 653 -0.78 -18.99 -5.23
C GLU A 653 -1.62 -18.23 -4.21
N VAL A 654 -1.88 -16.93 -4.42
CA VAL A 654 -2.66 -16.13 -3.45
C VAL A 654 -4.11 -16.58 -3.52
N LYS A 655 -4.56 -17.29 -2.49
CA LYS A 655 -5.95 -17.74 -2.39
C LYS A 655 -6.89 -16.53 -2.28
N ALA A 656 -8.03 -16.62 -2.95
CA ALA A 656 -9.10 -15.63 -2.83
C ALA A 656 -9.61 -15.55 -1.38
N VAL A 657 -10.30 -14.45 -1.07
CA VAL A 657 -10.97 -14.30 0.22
C VAL A 657 -11.91 -15.48 0.46
N PRO A 658 -11.78 -16.20 1.59
CA PRO A 658 -12.72 -17.25 1.96
C PRO A 658 -14.15 -16.71 2.02
N CYS A 659 -15.13 -17.44 1.49
CA CYS A 659 -16.53 -17.00 1.43
C CYS A 659 -17.12 -16.68 2.81
N GLU A 660 -16.60 -17.31 3.87
CA GLU A 660 -16.97 -17.08 5.27
C GLU A 660 -16.60 -15.67 5.77
N LYS A 661 -15.61 -15.01 5.15
CA LYS A 661 -15.20 -13.64 5.48
C LYS A 661 -15.99 -12.57 4.75
N LEU A 662 -16.91 -12.98 3.86
CA LEU A 662 -17.80 -12.06 3.18
C LEU A 662 -18.95 -11.66 4.14
N PRO A 663 -19.44 -10.42 4.08
CA PRO A 663 -20.58 -9.96 4.87
C PRO A 663 -21.80 -10.87 4.74
N LYS A 664 -22.01 -11.45 3.55
CA LYS A 664 -23.06 -12.42 3.27
C LYS A 664 -22.46 -13.62 2.54
N PRO A 665 -22.65 -14.87 3.04
CA PRO A 665 -22.14 -16.05 2.37
C PRO A 665 -22.93 -16.32 1.08
N ILE A 666 -22.23 -16.83 0.07
CA ILE A 666 -22.84 -17.26 -1.20
C ILE A 666 -23.32 -18.70 -1.02
N ILE A 667 -24.61 -18.84 -0.73
CA ILE A 667 -25.28 -20.15 -0.55
C ILE A 667 -25.93 -20.60 -1.85
N PHE A 668 -26.38 -19.67 -2.68
CA PHE A 668 -27.11 -19.95 -3.92
C PHE A 668 -26.35 -19.43 -5.14
N HIS A 669 -26.11 -20.32 -6.09
CA HIS A 669 -25.74 -19.99 -7.46
C HIS A 669 -26.38 -21.01 -8.42
N ASP A 670 -26.64 -20.61 -9.66
CA ASP A 670 -27.39 -21.45 -10.61
C ASP A 670 -26.96 -21.32 -12.08
N GLY A 671 -25.65 -21.08 -12.30
CA GLY A 671 -25.02 -21.13 -13.62
C GLY A 671 -24.81 -22.55 -14.13
N ARG A 672 -24.75 -22.71 -15.46
CA ARG A 672 -24.53 -24.03 -16.09
C ARG A 672 -23.08 -24.45 -16.18
N LEU A 673 -22.13 -23.52 -16.18
CA LEU A 673 -20.69 -23.84 -16.23
C LEU A 673 -20.14 -24.10 -14.82
N VAL A 674 -19.34 -25.17 -14.68
CA VAL A 674 -18.66 -25.53 -13.43
C VAL A 674 -17.38 -24.71 -13.25
N GLN A 675 -16.62 -24.53 -14.33
CA GLN A 675 -15.33 -23.86 -14.32
C GLN A 675 -15.44 -22.43 -14.84
N LYS A 676 -14.56 -21.55 -14.34
CA LYS A 676 -14.41 -20.19 -14.85
C LYS A 676 -13.96 -20.26 -16.32
N PRO A 677 -14.73 -19.73 -17.29
CA PRO A 677 -14.43 -19.89 -18.70
C PRO A 677 -13.33 -18.91 -19.15
N THR A 678 -12.07 -19.25 -18.86
CA THR A 678 -10.94 -18.60 -19.55
C THR A 678 -11.04 -18.83 -21.06
N PRO A 679 -10.38 -18.04 -21.93
CA PRO A 679 -10.45 -18.24 -23.39
C PRO A 679 -10.16 -19.70 -23.80
N PHE A 680 -9.20 -20.34 -23.13
CA PHE A 680 -8.87 -21.74 -23.34
C PHE A 680 -9.99 -22.70 -22.89
N ILE A 681 -10.54 -22.51 -21.69
CA ILE A 681 -11.65 -23.35 -21.18
C ILE A 681 -12.92 -23.13 -22.01
N ALA A 682 -13.18 -21.91 -22.48
CA ALA A 682 -14.27 -21.60 -23.39
C ALA A 682 -14.13 -22.34 -24.72
N LEU A 683 -12.92 -22.36 -25.31
CA LEU A 683 -12.62 -23.14 -26.50
C LEU A 683 -12.89 -24.63 -26.29
N LEU A 684 -12.36 -25.21 -25.21
CA LEU A 684 -12.61 -26.61 -24.87
C LEU A 684 -14.09 -26.91 -24.68
N THR A 685 -14.84 -25.99 -24.05
CA THR A 685 -16.28 -26.12 -23.85
C THR A 685 -17.02 -26.13 -25.18
N ILE A 686 -16.65 -25.27 -26.13
CA ILE A 686 -17.23 -25.20 -27.48
C ILE A 686 -16.94 -26.46 -28.28
N LEU A 687 -15.68 -26.92 -28.29
CA LEU A 687 -15.28 -28.13 -29.01
C LEU A 687 -15.94 -29.38 -28.42
N TRP A 688 -16.09 -29.42 -27.10
CA TRP A 688 -16.74 -30.55 -26.41
C TRP A 688 -18.26 -30.55 -26.58
N PHE A 689 -18.91 -29.39 -26.71
CA PHE A 689 -20.37 -29.28 -26.74
C PHE A 689 -21.06 -30.27 -27.70
N PRO A 690 -20.69 -30.40 -29.00
CA PRO A 690 -21.35 -31.34 -29.91
C PRO A 690 -21.12 -32.81 -29.51
N ILE A 691 -19.91 -33.17 -29.06
CA ILE A 691 -19.58 -34.52 -28.58
C ILE A 691 -20.38 -34.84 -27.32
N GLY A 692 -20.45 -33.87 -26.39
CA GLY A 692 -21.20 -33.97 -25.16
C GLY A 692 -22.69 -34.20 -25.41
N VAL A 693 -23.29 -33.49 -26.38
CA VAL A 693 -24.71 -33.68 -26.74
C VAL A 693 -24.95 -35.10 -27.25
N LEU A 694 -24.11 -35.61 -28.14
CA LEU A 694 -24.21 -36.98 -28.64
C LEU A 694 -24.10 -38.00 -27.49
N LEU A 695 -23.11 -37.82 -26.61
CA LEU A 695 -22.88 -38.66 -25.45
C LEU A 695 -24.07 -38.62 -24.47
N ALA A 696 -24.67 -37.45 -24.27
CA ALA A 696 -25.87 -37.30 -23.44
C ALA A 696 -27.07 -38.04 -24.03
N CYS A 697 -27.30 -37.94 -25.34
CA CYS A 697 -28.34 -38.70 -26.03
C CYS A 697 -28.15 -40.21 -25.85
N LEU A 698 -26.94 -40.73 -26.03
CA LEU A 698 -26.62 -42.15 -25.83
C LEU A 698 -26.88 -42.60 -24.38
N ARG A 699 -26.39 -41.83 -23.39
CA ARG A 699 -26.57 -42.14 -21.96
C ARG A 699 -28.03 -42.11 -21.52
N ILE A 700 -28.81 -41.12 -21.98
CA ILE A 700 -30.25 -41.03 -21.70
C ILE A 700 -31.00 -42.19 -22.35
N THR A 701 -30.69 -42.50 -23.61
CA THR A 701 -31.30 -43.63 -24.34
C THR A 701 -31.03 -44.95 -23.64
N ALA A 702 -29.79 -45.20 -23.22
CA ALA A 702 -29.44 -46.38 -22.43
C ALA A 702 -30.25 -46.44 -21.13
N GLY A 703 -30.38 -45.31 -20.43
CA GLY A 703 -31.20 -45.18 -19.22
C GLY A 703 -32.66 -45.57 -19.42
N VAL A 704 -33.28 -45.17 -20.53
CA VAL A 704 -34.71 -45.40 -20.82
C VAL A 704 -34.99 -46.84 -21.23
N PHE A 705 -34.13 -47.47 -22.03
CA PHE A 705 -34.42 -48.78 -22.64
C PHE A 705 -33.84 -49.98 -21.88
N LEU A 706 -32.87 -49.78 -20.98
CA LEU A 706 -32.20 -50.89 -20.28
C LEU A 706 -32.77 -51.09 -18.86
N PRO A 707 -32.79 -52.34 -18.35
CA PRO A 707 -33.27 -52.62 -16.99
C PRO A 707 -32.31 -52.11 -15.91
N MET A 708 -32.87 -51.73 -14.75
CA MET A 708 -32.13 -51.13 -13.61
C MET A 708 -30.93 -51.96 -13.13
N SER A 709 -31.03 -53.29 -13.18
CA SER A 709 -29.96 -54.21 -12.76
C SER A 709 -28.68 -54.10 -13.61
N ILE A 710 -28.81 -53.73 -14.89
CA ILE A 710 -27.69 -53.61 -15.83
C ILE A 710 -27.21 -52.15 -15.91
N LEU A 711 -28.08 -51.18 -15.64
CA LEU A 711 -27.77 -49.76 -15.73
C LEU A 711 -26.60 -49.32 -14.86
N TYR A 712 -26.34 -49.98 -13.73
CA TYR A 712 -25.14 -49.72 -12.92
C TYR A 712 -23.86 -49.92 -13.75
N TYR A 713 -23.71 -51.08 -14.39
CA TYR A 713 -22.53 -51.42 -15.19
C TYR A 713 -22.43 -50.58 -16.46
N ILE A 714 -23.56 -50.37 -17.14
CA ILE A 714 -23.61 -49.59 -18.37
C ILE A 714 -23.29 -48.11 -18.11
N SER A 715 -23.76 -47.56 -16.99
CA SER A 715 -23.40 -46.20 -16.58
C SER A 715 -21.88 -46.05 -16.47
N HIS A 716 -21.21 -46.99 -15.80
CA HIS A 716 -19.74 -46.99 -15.69
C HIS A 716 -19.06 -47.13 -17.07
N ALA A 717 -19.55 -48.01 -17.93
CA ALA A 717 -19.01 -48.19 -19.30
C ALA A 717 -19.12 -46.91 -20.14
N PHE A 718 -20.21 -46.17 -20.00
CA PHE A 718 -20.38 -44.86 -20.65
C PHE A 718 -19.67 -43.72 -19.90
N GLY A 719 -18.90 -43.98 -18.83
CA GLY A 719 -18.10 -43.00 -18.11
C GLY A 719 -18.82 -42.28 -16.94
N VAL A 720 -20.06 -42.67 -16.62
CA VAL A 720 -20.83 -42.18 -15.46
C VAL A 720 -20.52 -43.04 -14.24
N ARG A 721 -19.82 -42.47 -13.25
CA ARG A 721 -19.38 -43.19 -12.06
C ARG A 721 -20.48 -43.20 -11.00
N VAL A 722 -20.94 -44.38 -10.61
CA VAL A 722 -21.87 -44.54 -9.47
C VAL A 722 -21.13 -45.18 -8.30
N LYS A 723 -21.05 -44.46 -7.17
CA LYS A 723 -20.48 -44.94 -5.92
C LYS A 723 -21.60 -45.20 -4.92
N ILE A 724 -21.63 -46.41 -4.38
CA ILE A 724 -22.64 -46.82 -3.40
C ILE A 724 -21.92 -47.07 -2.08
N LYS A 725 -22.42 -46.46 -1.01
CA LYS A 725 -21.94 -46.61 0.37
C LYS A 725 -23.08 -47.03 1.28
N GLY A 726 -22.75 -47.77 2.34
CA GLY A 726 -23.74 -48.38 3.23
C GLY A 726 -24.44 -49.57 2.58
N ASN A 727 -25.39 -50.15 3.31
CA ASN A 727 -26.11 -51.34 2.87
C ASN A 727 -27.49 -50.92 2.32
N PRO A 728 -27.75 -51.09 1.00
CA PRO A 728 -29.07 -50.82 0.45
C PRO A 728 -30.10 -51.77 1.07
N PRO A 729 -31.28 -51.28 1.49
CA PRO A 729 -32.28 -52.13 2.12
C PRO A 729 -32.88 -53.15 1.11
N PRO A 730 -33.24 -54.34 1.58
CA PRO A 730 -33.84 -55.39 0.74
C PRO A 730 -35.16 -54.93 0.12
N GLN A 731 -35.61 -55.63 -0.91
CA GLN A 731 -36.85 -55.30 -1.60
C GLN A 731 -38.06 -55.64 -0.72
N PHE A 732 -39.05 -54.75 -0.76
CA PHE A 732 -40.35 -54.99 -0.17
C PHE A 732 -40.92 -56.34 -0.65
N ASP A 733 -41.16 -57.26 0.28
CA ASP A 733 -41.75 -58.57 0.00
C ASP A 733 -43.26 -58.54 0.28
N LYS A 734 -44.05 -58.61 -0.80
CA LYS A 734 -45.53 -58.56 -0.77
C LYS A 734 -46.15 -59.72 0.02
N CYS A 735 -45.43 -60.82 0.21
CA CYS A 735 -45.93 -62.03 0.87
C CYS A 735 -46.13 -61.90 2.39
N SER A 736 -45.63 -60.82 3.03
CA SER A 736 -45.65 -60.67 4.49
C SER A 736 -46.87 -59.95 5.08
N GLY A 737 -47.82 -59.47 4.26
CA GLY A 737 -49.15 -59.00 4.69
C GLY A 737 -49.23 -57.76 5.61
N TYR A 738 -48.12 -57.28 6.19
CA TYR A 738 -48.15 -56.31 7.29
C TYR A 738 -47.20 -55.10 7.18
N PHE A 739 -46.50 -54.91 6.06
CA PHE A 739 -45.54 -53.79 5.92
C PHE A 739 -45.91 -52.81 4.79
N SER A 740 -45.80 -51.52 5.08
CA SER A 740 -45.84 -50.42 4.10
C SER A 740 -44.49 -50.33 3.39
N GLY A 741 -44.47 -49.86 2.13
CA GLY A 741 -43.23 -49.57 1.40
C GLY A 741 -42.31 -48.58 2.15
N VAL A 742 -41.02 -48.63 1.85
CA VAL A 742 -40.00 -47.78 2.48
C VAL A 742 -39.99 -46.39 1.84
N LEU A 743 -39.93 -45.35 2.67
CA LEU A 743 -39.77 -43.96 2.22
C LEU A 743 -38.30 -43.53 2.31
N PHE A 744 -37.66 -43.42 1.15
CA PHE A 744 -36.30 -42.91 1.01
C PHE A 744 -36.30 -41.38 1.04
N ILE A 745 -35.59 -40.81 2.01
CA ILE A 745 -35.49 -39.36 2.20
C ILE A 745 -34.13 -38.90 1.72
N CYS A 746 -34.11 -38.26 0.55
CA CYS A 746 -32.86 -37.92 -0.14
C CYS A 746 -32.50 -36.44 0.01
N SER A 747 -31.20 -36.14 0.14
CA SER A 747 -30.72 -34.79 -0.21
C SER A 747 -30.92 -34.52 -1.72
N HIS A 748 -31.13 -33.26 -2.10
CA HIS A 748 -31.50 -32.89 -3.46
C HIS A 748 -30.42 -32.08 -4.19
N ARG A 749 -29.70 -32.73 -5.10
CA ARG A 749 -28.59 -32.16 -5.90
C ARG A 749 -28.95 -31.97 -7.36
N SER A 750 -29.70 -32.91 -7.92
CA SER A 750 -30.09 -32.94 -9.33
C SER A 750 -31.51 -33.49 -9.49
N LEU A 751 -32.15 -33.26 -10.64
CA LEU A 751 -33.40 -33.98 -10.93
C LEU A 751 -33.19 -35.50 -11.05
N LEU A 752 -31.95 -35.93 -11.28
CA LEU A 752 -31.60 -37.33 -11.49
C LEU A 752 -31.40 -38.11 -10.18
N ASP A 753 -31.47 -37.46 -9.01
CA ASP A 753 -31.23 -38.11 -7.72
C ASP A 753 -32.08 -39.39 -7.53
N PRO A 754 -33.41 -39.39 -7.81
CA PRO A 754 -34.22 -40.59 -7.66
C PRO A 754 -33.93 -41.67 -8.71
N VAL A 755 -33.41 -41.27 -9.88
CA VAL A 755 -33.00 -42.22 -10.94
C VAL A 755 -31.76 -42.96 -10.48
N PHE A 756 -30.74 -42.26 -9.99
CA PHE A 756 -29.52 -42.91 -9.49
C PHE A 756 -29.76 -43.67 -8.19
N LEU A 757 -30.70 -43.26 -7.34
CA LEU A 757 -31.18 -44.08 -6.22
C LEU A 757 -31.72 -45.44 -6.71
N SER A 758 -32.53 -45.44 -7.76
CA SER A 758 -33.08 -46.68 -8.35
C SER A 758 -31.99 -47.56 -8.96
N ILE A 759 -31.00 -46.96 -9.62
CA ILE A 759 -29.80 -47.68 -10.11
C ILE A 759 -29.02 -48.30 -8.95
N ALA A 760 -28.83 -47.56 -7.85
CA ALA A 760 -28.10 -48.06 -6.69
C ALA A 760 -28.84 -49.19 -5.94
N LEU A 761 -30.17 -49.18 -5.94
CA LEU A 761 -31.00 -50.25 -5.40
C LEU A 761 -31.18 -51.44 -6.35
N GLY A 762 -30.82 -51.29 -7.63
CA GLY A 762 -31.05 -52.30 -8.67
C GLY A 762 -32.53 -52.51 -9.03
N ARG A 763 -33.44 -51.64 -8.57
CA ARG A 763 -34.90 -51.72 -8.78
C ARG A 763 -35.51 -50.33 -8.97
N PRO A 764 -36.59 -50.19 -9.76
CA PRO A 764 -37.25 -48.90 -9.95
C PRO A 764 -37.95 -48.43 -8.67
N VAL A 765 -37.68 -47.20 -8.25
CA VAL A 765 -38.37 -46.53 -7.12
C VAL A 765 -39.21 -45.37 -7.66
N THR A 766 -40.47 -45.27 -7.20
CA THR A 766 -41.34 -44.15 -7.61
C THR A 766 -40.86 -42.86 -6.93
N ALA A 767 -40.79 -41.75 -7.67
CA ALA A 767 -40.34 -40.47 -7.14
C ALA A 767 -41.46 -39.42 -7.11
N VAL A 768 -41.62 -38.72 -5.99
CA VAL A 768 -42.51 -37.56 -5.88
C VAL A 768 -41.75 -36.25 -6.10
N THR A 769 -42.28 -35.36 -6.94
CA THR A 769 -41.61 -34.09 -7.31
C THR A 769 -42.58 -32.91 -7.34
N TYR A 770 -42.13 -31.72 -6.93
CA TYR A 770 -42.96 -30.50 -6.95
C TYR A 770 -42.93 -29.76 -8.29
N SER A 771 -41.92 -29.99 -9.12
CA SER A 771 -41.72 -29.24 -10.38
C SER A 771 -40.81 -30.02 -11.32
N LEU A 772 -41.41 -30.73 -12.27
CA LEU A 772 -40.70 -31.51 -13.31
C LEU A 772 -41.19 -31.08 -14.70
N SER A 773 -40.26 -30.96 -15.66
CA SER A 773 -40.63 -30.67 -17.05
C SER A 773 -41.28 -31.89 -17.70
N LYS A 774 -42.23 -31.69 -18.62
CA LYS A 774 -42.88 -32.81 -19.34
C LYS A 774 -41.87 -33.66 -20.12
N VAL A 775 -40.82 -33.03 -20.66
CA VAL A 775 -39.74 -33.74 -21.36
C VAL A 775 -38.94 -34.61 -20.40
N SER A 776 -38.58 -34.08 -19.23
CA SER A 776 -37.85 -34.83 -18.19
C SER A 776 -38.65 -36.01 -17.67
N GLU A 777 -39.98 -35.88 -17.59
CA GLU A 777 -40.91 -36.95 -17.23
C GLU A 777 -40.97 -38.03 -18.32
N PHE A 778 -41.03 -37.64 -19.59
CA PHE A 778 -41.04 -38.56 -20.73
C PHE A 778 -39.76 -39.39 -20.86
N ILE A 779 -38.59 -38.79 -20.61
CA ILE A 779 -37.29 -39.49 -20.67
C ILE A 779 -36.90 -40.18 -19.35
N SER A 780 -37.79 -40.21 -18.36
CA SER A 780 -37.49 -40.82 -17.06
C SER A 780 -37.66 -42.33 -17.11
N PRO A 781 -36.67 -43.13 -16.64
CA PRO A 781 -36.81 -44.58 -16.56
C PRO A 781 -37.60 -45.05 -15.32
N ILE A 782 -38.07 -44.12 -14.51
CA ILE A 782 -38.85 -44.39 -13.29
C ILE A 782 -40.18 -43.64 -13.35
N LYS A 783 -41.16 -44.17 -12.60
CA LYS A 783 -42.44 -43.46 -12.41
C LYS A 783 -42.19 -42.20 -11.58
N THR A 784 -42.60 -41.05 -12.11
CA THR A 784 -42.61 -39.78 -11.38
C THR A 784 -44.05 -39.33 -11.11
N VAL A 785 -44.30 -38.75 -9.94
CA VAL A 785 -45.61 -38.24 -9.55
C VAL A 785 -45.48 -36.79 -9.10
N ARG A 786 -46.32 -35.92 -9.65
CA ARG A 786 -46.31 -34.48 -9.35
C ARG A 786 -47.11 -34.19 -8.08
N LEU A 787 -46.52 -33.40 -7.20
CA LEU A 787 -47.18 -32.87 -6.00
C LEU A 787 -47.85 -31.52 -6.29
N THR A 788 -48.96 -31.26 -5.61
CA THR A 788 -49.87 -30.12 -5.81
C THR A 788 -49.53 -28.91 -4.95
N ARG A 789 -48.61 -29.06 -3.97
CA ARG A 789 -48.24 -28.05 -2.95
C ARG A 789 -49.37 -27.74 -1.98
N ASP A 790 -50.41 -28.55 -1.96
CA ASP A 790 -51.42 -28.58 -0.91
C ASP A 790 -51.11 -29.73 0.06
N LYS A 791 -50.99 -29.41 1.35
CA LYS A 791 -50.52 -30.36 2.37
C LYS A 791 -51.41 -31.61 2.45
N ALA A 792 -52.74 -31.42 2.44
CA ALA A 792 -53.70 -32.51 2.61
C ALA A 792 -53.71 -33.44 1.38
N THR A 793 -53.75 -32.84 0.19
CA THR A 793 -53.71 -33.58 -1.08
C THR A 793 -52.40 -34.34 -1.24
N ASP A 794 -51.26 -33.71 -1.00
CA ASP A 794 -49.94 -34.33 -1.14
C ASP A 794 -49.75 -35.47 -0.13
N ALA A 795 -50.25 -35.34 1.11
CA ALA A 795 -50.27 -36.41 2.11
C ALA A 795 -51.03 -37.65 1.62
N SER A 796 -52.22 -37.45 1.04
CA SER A 796 -53.05 -38.55 0.53
C SER A 796 -52.38 -39.31 -0.62
N ILE A 797 -51.73 -38.57 -1.53
CA ILE A 797 -51.01 -39.14 -2.69
C ILE A 797 -49.84 -39.99 -2.20
N ILE A 798 -49.03 -39.46 -1.29
CA ILE A 798 -47.85 -40.17 -0.76
C ILE A 798 -48.27 -41.44 -0.01
N LYS A 799 -49.31 -41.38 0.85
CA LYS A 799 -49.83 -42.57 1.54
C LYS A 799 -50.27 -43.67 0.57
N LYS A 800 -51.00 -43.30 -0.49
CA LYS A 800 -51.44 -44.24 -1.52
C LYS A 800 -50.26 -44.88 -2.27
N LEU A 801 -49.20 -44.12 -2.56
CA LEU A 801 -48.01 -44.65 -3.23
C LEU A 801 -47.20 -45.58 -2.32
N LEU A 802 -47.09 -45.28 -1.03
CA LEU A 802 -46.40 -46.14 -0.05
C LEU A 802 -47.07 -47.51 0.14
N GLN A 803 -48.39 -47.59 -0.07
CA GLN A 803 -49.11 -48.88 -0.11
C GLN A 803 -48.78 -49.71 -1.35
N GLN A 804 -48.32 -49.06 -2.44
CA GLN A 804 -47.99 -49.72 -3.71
C GLN A 804 -46.53 -50.20 -3.78
N GLY A 805 -45.63 -49.58 -3.02
CA GLY A 805 -44.21 -49.94 -2.94
C GLY A 805 -43.33 -48.82 -2.40
N ASP A 806 -42.02 -48.95 -2.62
CA ASP A 806 -41.03 -47.97 -2.17
C ASP A 806 -41.17 -46.61 -2.87
N LEU A 807 -40.90 -45.54 -2.12
CA LEU A 807 -41.03 -44.17 -2.60
C LEU A 807 -39.78 -43.35 -2.26
N ALA A 808 -39.37 -42.47 -3.19
CA ALA A 808 -38.31 -41.49 -2.98
C ALA A 808 -38.87 -40.07 -2.89
N ILE A 809 -38.45 -39.34 -1.86
CA ILE A 809 -38.79 -37.92 -1.66
C ILE A 809 -37.54 -37.09 -1.38
N CYS A 810 -37.49 -35.90 -1.96
CA CYS A 810 -36.47 -34.88 -1.72
C CYS A 810 -37.10 -33.71 -0.92
N PRO A 811 -37.05 -33.73 0.42
CA PRO A 811 -37.80 -32.80 1.26
C PRO A 811 -37.32 -31.34 1.21
N GLU A 812 -36.16 -31.07 0.61
CA GLU A 812 -35.66 -29.70 0.32
C GLU A 812 -36.59 -28.93 -0.63
N GLY A 813 -37.32 -29.65 -1.51
CA GLY A 813 -38.26 -29.07 -2.47
C GLY A 813 -37.61 -28.29 -3.63
N THR A 814 -36.30 -28.07 -3.60
CA THR A 814 -35.48 -27.54 -4.69
C THR A 814 -34.04 -28.04 -4.53
N THR A 815 -33.28 -28.02 -5.61
CA THR A 815 -31.90 -28.51 -5.61
C THR A 815 -30.94 -27.51 -4.96
N CYS A 816 -29.97 -28.00 -4.18
CA CYS A 816 -28.86 -27.21 -3.64
C CYS A 816 -27.55 -27.88 -4.04
N ARG A 817 -26.63 -27.13 -4.65
CA ARG A 817 -25.37 -27.69 -5.18
C ARG A 817 -24.18 -27.49 -4.25
N GLU A 818 -24.20 -26.37 -3.54
CA GLU A 818 -23.19 -26.03 -2.55
C GLU A 818 -23.30 -26.97 -1.34
N PRO A 819 -22.28 -27.05 -0.47
CA PRO A 819 -22.23 -27.95 0.67
C PRO A 819 -23.19 -27.56 1.81
N PHE A 820 -24.43 -27.28 1.46
CA PHE A 820 -25.54 -26.93 2.35
C PHE A 820 -26.73 -27.86 2.11
N LEU A 821 -27.53 -28.03 3.16
CA LEU A 821 -28.87 -28.62 3.08
C LEU A 821 -29.91 -27.55 3.38
N LEU A 822 -30.89 -27.43 2.48
CA LEU A 822 -32.06 -26.59 2.74
C LEU A 822 -32.93 -27.21 3.82
N ARG A 823 -33.80 -26.40 4.43
CA ARG A 823 -34.74 -26.85 5.45
C ARG A 823 -35.66 -27.93 4.88
N PHE A 824 -35.71 -29.08 5.54
CA PHE A 824 -36.60 -30.16 5.14
C PHE A 824 -38.05 -29.85 5.51
N SER A 825 -38.97 -30.12 4.59
CA SER A 825 -40.40 -30.13 4.92
C SER A 825 -40.72 -31.29 5.87
N ALA A 826 -41.50 -31.03 6.92
CA ALA A 826 -41.86 -32.03 7.93
C ALA A 826 -42.94 -33.03 7.46
N LEU A 827 -43.58 -32.80 6.31
CA LEU A 827 -44.72 -33.59 5.85
C LEU A 827 -44.43 -35.10 5.81
N PHE A 828 -43.25 -35.50 5.31
CA PHE A 828 -42.93 -36.93 5.15
C PHE A 828 -42.87 -37.69 6.49
N ALA A 829 -42.50 -37.00 7.58
CA ALA A 829 -42.37 -37.61 8.90
C ALA A 829 -43.73 -37.99 9.51
N GLU A 830 -44.83 -37.36 9.05
CA GLU A 830 -46.20 -37.63 9.51
C GLU A 830 -46.84 -38.82 8.80
N LEU A 831 -46.19 -39.38 7.76
CA LEU A 831 -46.84 -40.31 6.82
C LEU A 831 -46.45 -41.78 7.02
N THR A 832 -45.26 -42.06 7.55
CA THR A 832 -44.78 -43.42 7.79
C THR A 832 -43.60 -43.43 8.76
N ASP A 833 -43.43 -44.53 9.47
CA ASP A 833 -42.25 -44.81 10.32
C ASP A 833 -41.14 -45.56 9.55
N GLN A 834 -41.40 -45.99 8.30
CA GLN A 834 -40.42 -46.70 7.46
C GLN A 834 -39.51 -45.71 6.73
N LEU A 835 -38.73 -44.93 7.48
CA LEU A 835 -37.90 -43.84 6.97
C LEU A 835 -36.44 -44.29 6.81
N VAL A 836 -35.92 -44.20 5.58
CA VAL A 836 -34.49 -44.46 5.28
C VAL A 836 -33.85 -43.18 4.73
N PRO A 837 -32.98 -42.51 5.50
CA PRO A 837 -32.23 -41.36 5.02
C PRO A 837 -31.17 -41.79 3.96
N VAL A 838 -31.09 -41.03 2.87
CA VAL A 838 -30.11 -41.27 1.80
C VAL A 838 -29.36 -39.98 1.50
N ALA A 839 -28.05 -40.02 1.73
CA ALA A 839 -27.15 -38.91 1.42
C ALA A 839 -26.66 -39.04 -0.03
N ILE A 840 -26.93 -38.01 -0.84
CA ILE A 840 -26.59 -37.95 -2.26
C ILE A 840 -25.65 -36.76 -2.52
N ALA A 841 -24.51 -37.05 -3.15
CA ALA A 841 -23.57 -36.06 -3.66
C ALA A 841 -23.34 -36.25 -5.16
N THR A 842 -23.13 -35.14 -5.86
CA THR A 842 -22.87 -35.12 -7.31
C THR A 842 -21.57 -34.40 -7.60
N HIS A 843 -20.72 -34.99 -8.43
CA HIS A 843 -19.49 -34.37 -8.91
C HIS A 843 -19.52 -34.27 -10.44
N THR A 844 -19.40 -33.05 -10.95
CA THR A 844 -19.37 -32.74 -12.39
C THR A 844 -18.12 -31.91 -12.72
N SER A 845 -17.69 -31.94 -13.98
CA SER A 845 -16.42 -31.31 -14.40
C SER A 845 -16.59 -30.12 -15.34
N MET A 846 -17.63 -30.10 -16.17
CA MET A 846 -17.87 -29.05 -17.17
C MET A 846 -19.20 -28.35 -16.95
N PHE A 847 -20.28 -29.13 -16.79
CA PHE A 847 -21.64 -28.60 -16.71
C PHE A 847 -22.34 -29.02 -15.44
N HIS A 848 -23.08 -28.09 -14.84
CA HIS A 848 -24.05 -28.44 -13.84
C HIS A 848 -25.40 -28.80 -14.50
N GLY A 849 -26.03 -29.86 -13.98
CA GLY A 849 -27.28 -30.41 -14.51
C GLY A 849 -28.56 -29.79 -13.96
N THR A 850 -28.53 -28.55 -13.46
CA THR A 850 -29.72 -27.84 -12.99
C THR A 850 -29.64 -26.37 -13.42
N THR A 851 -30.73 -25.62 -13.31
CA THR A 851 -30.67 -24.15 -13.35
C THR A 851 -31.99 -23.58 -12.85
N ALA A 852 -31.94 -22.41 -12.21
CA ALA A 852 -33.13 -21.66 -11.83
C ALA A 852 -33.83 -21.07 -13.06
N ARG A 853 -33.12 -20.96 -14.19
CA ARG A 853 -33.56 -20.25 -15.40
C ARG A 853 -33.46 -21.11 -16.66
N GLY A 854 -34.11 -20.68 -17.75
CA GLY A 854 -34.01 -21.37 -19.03
C GLY A 854 -34.83 -22.66 -19.09
N TRP A 855 -34.61 -23.45 -20.16
CA TRP A 855 -35.42 -24.63 -20.43
C TRP A 855 -34.99 -25.81 -19.57
N LYS A 856 -35.71 -26.05 -18.46
CA LYS A 856 -35.46 -27.15 -17.50
C LYS A 856 -35.43 -28.55 -18.13
N ALA A 857 -35.95 -28.72 -19.35
CA ALA A 857 -35.84 -29.97 -20.09
C ALA A 857 -34.38 -30.36 -20.38
N LEU A 858 -33.47 -29.39 -20.47
CA LEU A 858 -32.06 -29.62 -20.78
C LEU A 858 -31.22 -30.03 -19.56
N ASP A 859 -31.79 -30.03 -18.36
CA ASP A 859 -31.05 -30.29 -17.12
C ASP A 859 -30.40 -31.68 -17.10
N SER A 860 -31.15 -32.71 -17.52
CA SER A 860 -30.61 -34.07 -17.70
C SER A 860 -29.52 -34.11 -18.76
N PHE A 861 -29.69 -33.38 -19.87
CA PHE A 861 -28.70 -33.35 -20.95
C PHE A 861 -27.38 -32.76 -20.46
N TYR A 862 -27.39 -31.58 -19.85
CA TYR A 862 -26.18 -30.95 -19.32
C TYR A 862 -25.47 -31.82 -18.29
N PHE A 863 -26.20 -32.55 -17.43
CA PHE A 863 -25.58 -33.52 -16.55
C PHE A 863 -24.83 -34.60 -17.34
N PHE A 864 -25.50 -35.27 -18.28
CA PHE A 864 -24.92 -36.35 -19.08
C PHE A 864 -23.94 -35.89 -20.16
N MET A 865 -23.84 -34.59 -20.46
CA MET A 865 -22.81 -34.02 -21.33
C MET A 865 -21.43 -34.00 -20.67
N ASN A 866 -21.32 -34.15 -19.35
CA ASN A 866 -20.02 -34.16 -18.68
C ASN A 866 -19.17 -35.36 -19.13
N PRO A 867 -17.85 -35.22 -19.32
CA PRO A 867 -16.98 -36.35 -19.68
C PRO A 867 -17.09 -37.54 -18.71
N SER A 868 -16.95 -37.29 -17.40
CA SER A 868 -17.08 -38.33 -16.37
C SER A 868 -17.79 -37.80 -15.12
N PRO A 869 -19.12 -37.67 -15.14
CA PRO A 869 -19.87 -37.28 -13.97
C PRO A 869 -19.90 -38.42 -12.93
N CYS A 870 -20.00 -38.07 -11.65
CA CYS A 870 -20.09 -39.04 -10.57
C CYS A 870 -21.28 -38.77 -9.65
N PHE A 871 -22.04 -39.81 -9.34
CA PHE A 871 -23.06 -39.86 -8.30
C PHE A 871 -22.55 -40.70 -7.14
N GLU A 872 -22.57 -40.13 -5.94
CA GLU A 872 -22.26 -40.84 -4.70
C GLU A 872 -23.52 -40.94 -3.85
N ILE A 873 -23.92 -42.16 -3.53
CA ILE A 873 -25.14 -42.49 -2.79
C ILE A 873 -24.74 -43.24 -1.54
N THR A 874 -25.08 -42.67 -0.39
CA THR A 874 -24.83 -43.27 0.92
C THR A 874 -26.16 -43.58 1.60
N PHE A 875 -26.44 -44.87 1.76
CA PHE A 875 -27.59 -45.34 2.54
C PHE A 875 -27.24 -45.27 4.02
N LEU A 876 -28.05 -44.52 4.77
CA LEU A 876 -27.95 -44.47 6.23
C LEU A 876 -28.89 -45.50 6.86
N GLU A 877 -28.67 -45.78 8.14
CA GLU A 877 -29.53 -46.69 8.89
C GLU A 877 -30.98 -46.20 8.90
N LYS A 878 -31.91 -47.16 8.81
CA LYS A 878 -33.33 -46.89 8.95
C LYS A 878 -33.59 -46.25 10.30
N LEU A 879 -34.46 -45.24 10.33
CA LEU A 879 -34.78 -44.54 11.57
C LEU A 879 -35.44 -45.50 12.58
N PRO A 880 -34.96 -45.57 13.83
CA PRO A 880 -35.61 -46.31 14.91
C PRO A 880 -37.00 -45.74 15.23
N MET A 881 -37.91 -46.58 15.73
CA MET A 881 -39.27 -46.16 16.12
C MET A 881 -39.26 -45.09 17.23
N GLU A 882 -38.26 -45.14 18.13
CA GLU A 882 -38.08 -44.19 19.23
C GLU A 882 -37.74 -42.77 18.75
N LEU A 883 -37.35 -42.62 17.48
CA LEU A 883 -37.03 -41.35 16.84
C LEU A 883 -38.07 -40.93 15.79
N SER A 884 -39.16 -41.70 15.61
CA SER A 884 -40.24 -41.37 14.68
C SER A 884 -41.42 -40.65 15.36
N CYS A 885 -42.42 -40.21 14.59
CA CYS A 885 -43.58 -39.51 15.17
C CYS A 885 -44.46 -40.43 16.01
N SER A 886 -44.46 -41.76 15.78
CA SER A 886 -45.28 -42.70 16.54
C SER A 886 -44.85 -42.87 18.00
N SER A 887 -43.62 -42.47 18.35
CA SER A 887 -43.12 -42.41 19.74
C SER A 887 -43.32 -41.04 20.42
N GLY A 888 -44.07 -40.13 19.80
CA GLY A 888 -44.43 -38.83 20.37
C GLY A 888 -43.51 -37.66 19.98
N LYS A 889 -42.54 -37.86 19.08
CA LYS A 889 -41.73 -36.78 18.48
C LYS A 889 -42.58 -35.93 17.54
N SER A 890 -42.31 -34.63 17.49
CA SER A 890 -42.95 -33.76 16.49
C SER A 890 -42.38 -34.01 15.08
N SER A 891 -43.18 -33.83 14.04
CA SER A 891 -42.74 -34.02 12.66
C SER A 891 -41.57 -33.11 12.28
N HIS A 892 -41.50 -31.92 12.88
CA HIS A 892 -40.38 -30.99 12.74
C HIS A 892 -39.09 -31.52 13.40
N GLU A 893 -39.18 -32.13 14.58
CA GLU A 893 -38.02 -32.75 15.24
C GLU A 893 -37.45 -33.88 14.40
N VAL A 894 -38.31 -34.77 13.89
CA VAL A 894 -37.90 -35.89 13.03
C VAL A 894 -37.24 -35.37 11.76
N ALA A 895 -37.84 -34.38 11.08
CA ALA A 895 -37.27 -33.80 9.86
C ALA A 895 -35.92 -33.13 10.10
N ASN A 896 -35.78 -32.38 11.19
CA ASN A 896 -34.51 -31.74 11.57
C ASN A 896 -33.45 -32.77 11.96
N HIS A 897 -33.83 -33.85 12.63
CA HIS A 897 -32.91 -34.94 12.97
C HIS A 897 -32.37 -35.61 11.69
N ILE A 898 -33.25 -35.96 10.76
CA ILE A 898 -32.84 -36.58 9.49
C ILE A 898 -32.01 -35.62 8.63
N GLN A 899 -32.35 -34.32 8.61
CA GLN A 899 -31.54 -33.30 7.94
C GLN A 899 -30.11 -33.31 8.50
N ARG A 900 -29.94 -33.38 9.83
CA ARG A 900 -28.62 -33.47 10.48
C ARG A 900 -27.88 -34.77 10.18
N LEU A 901 -28.57 -35.91 10.14
CA LEU A 901 -27.95 -37.20 9.76
C LEU A 901 -27.37 -37.15 8.34
N ILE A 902 -28.17 -36.67 7.38
CA ILE A 902 -27.72 -36.51 5.99
C ILE A 902 -26.62 -35.45 5.90
N GLY A 903 -26.74 -34.34 6.64
CA GLY A 903 -25.71 -33.30 6.71
C GLY A 903 -24.39 -33.82 7.24
N GLY A 904 -24.42 -34.60 8.33
CA GLY A 904 -23.24 -35.25 8.90
C GLY A 904 -22.59 -36.24 7.93
N ALA A 905 -23.38 -37.06 7.25
CA ALA A 905 -22.87 -38.03 6.28
C ALA A 905 -22.21 -37.38 5.05
N LEU A 906 -22.70 -36.21 4.62
CA LEU A 906 -22.16 -35.46 3.49
C LEU A 906 -21.08 -34.44 3.89
N PHE A 907 -20.90 -34.16 5.19
CA PHE A 907 -20.17 -33.01 5.72
C PHE A 907 -20.73 -31.65 5.27
N TYR A 908 -22.06 -31.54 5.17
CA TYR A 908 -22.76 -30.34 4.71
C TYR A 908 -23.40 -29.58 5.87
N GLN A 909 -23.44 -28.25 5.75
CA GLN A 909 -24.06 -27.40 6.76
C GLN A 909 -25.59 -27.36 6.58
N CYS A 910 -26.33 -27.66 7.64
CA CYS A 910 -27.80 -27.55 7.63
C CYS A 910 -28.23 -26.09 7.76
N THR A 911 -29.19 -25.67 6.93
CA THR A 911 -29.73 -24.30 6.94
C THR A 911 -31.23 -24.31 7.24
N ASN A 912 -31.73 -23.16 7.71
CA ASN A 912 -33.16 -22.88 7.83
C ASN A 912 -33.74 -22.25 6.56
N LEU A 913 -32.93 -22.11 5.51
CA LEU A 913 -33.34 -21.52 4.25
C LEU A 913 -34.30 -22.45 3.51
N THR A 914 -35.29 -21.84 2.87
CA THR A 914 -36.34 -22.53 2.15
C THR A 914 -36.16 -22.36 0.65
N ARG A 915 -36.97 -23.11 -0.12
CA ARG A 915 -37.13 -22.88 -1.56
C ARG A 915 -37.45 -21.42 -1.87
N LYS A 916 -38.29 -20.75 -1.07
CA LYS A 916 -38.68 -19.35 -1.30
C LYS A 916 -37.46 -18.43 -1.25
N ASP A 917 -36.60 -18.64 -0.26
CA ASP A 917 -35.37 -17.87 -0.06
C ASP A 917 -34.40 -18.05 -1.23
N LYS A 918 -34.27 -19.29 -1.75
CA LYS A 918 -33.46 -19.60 -2.94
C LYS A 918 -33.93 -18.78 -4.15
N TYR A 919 -35.22 -18.84 -4.48
CA TYR A 919 -35.74 -18.13 -5.66
C TYR A 919 -35.61 -16.62 -5.49
N PHE A 920 -35.91 -16.08 -4.31
CA PHE A 920 -35.77 -14.65 -4.06
C PHE A 920 -34.32 -14.19 -4.23
N ALA A 921 -33.35 -14.96 -3.74
CA ALA A 921 -31.93 -14.65 -3.90
C ALA A 921 -31.45 -14.72 -5.36
N LEU A 922 -31.93 -15.70 -6.14
CA LEU A 922 -31.46 -15.94 -7.51
C LEU A 922 -32.16 -15.09 -8.58
N THR A 923 -33.45 -14.82 -8.40
CA THR A 923 -34.29 -14.16 -9.43
C THR A 923 -34.97 -12.89 -8.94
N GLY A 924 -34.89 -12.53 -7.66
CA GLY A 924 -35.60 -11.38 -7.08
C GLY A 924 -37.10 -11.60 -6.85
N TYR A 925 -37.60 -12.82 -7.08
CA TYR A 925 -39.02 -13.19 -6.92
C TYR A 925 -39.14 -14.53 -6.20
N ASP A 926 -40.29 -14.82 -5.62
CA ASP A 926 -40.50 -16.03 -4.81
C ASP A 926 -40.82 -17.31 -5.64
N GLY A 927 -40.79 -17.21 -6.97
CA GLY A 927 -41.05 -18.32 -7.89
C GLY A 927 -42.53 -18.55 -8.20
N SER A 928 -43.42 -17.60 -7.85
CA SER A 928 -44.76 -17.46 -8.42
C SER A 928 -44.72 -16.72 -9.77
N VAL A 929 -45.60 -17.06 -10.71
CA VAL A 929 -45.61 -16.48 -12.07
C VAL A 929 -46.45 -15.20 -12.06
N VAL A 930 -45.85 -14.00 -12.03
CA VAL A 930 -46.54 -12.72 -12.32
C VAL A 930 -45.58 -11.68 -12.95
N GLU A 931 -46.18 -10.76 -13.72
CA GLU A 931 -45.76 -9.74 -14.70
C GLU A 931 -44.44 -8.95 -14.52
N GLU A 932 -43.84 -8.60 -15.67
CA GLU A 932 -42.58 -7.85 -15.79
C GLU A 932 -42.64 -6.45 -15.12
N PRO A 933 -41.63 -6.07 -14.31
CA PRO A 933 -41.51 -4.70 -13.81
C PRO A 933 -41.09 -3.75 -14.93
N LYS A 934 -41.74 -2.58 -14.99
CA LYS A 934 -41.36 -1.48 -15.87
C LYS A 934 -40.09 -0.80 -15.36
N ILE A 935 -38.93 -1.16 -15.92
CA ILE A 935 -37.68 -0.40 -15.74
C ILE A 935 -37.74 0.84 -16.66
N GLN A 936 -37.40 2.01 -16.12
CA GLN A 936 -37.42 3.29 -16.82
C GLN A 936 -36.39 3.29 -17.96
N ALA A 937 -36.85 3.45 -19.21
CA ALA A 937 -36.00 3.46 -20.39
C ALA A 937 -35.09 4.70 -20.39
N CYS A 938 -33.78 4.50 -20.48
CA CYS A 938 -32.87 5.56 -20.93
C CYS A 938 -33.19 5.85 -22.39
N LYS A 939 -33.78 7.03 -22.66
CA LYS A 939 -34.05 7.48 -24.04
C LYS A 939 -32.73 7.61 -24.78
N ALA A 940 -32.51 6.73 -25.77
CA ALA A 940 -31.63 7.06 -26.88
C ALA A 940 -32.29 8.22 -27.66
N MET A 941 -31.79 9.45 -27.49
CA MET A 941 -32.21 10.58 -28.32
C MET A 941 -31.10 10.91 -29.33
N GLY A 942 -31.44 10.77 -30.63
CA GLY A 942 -30.78 11.27 -31.84
C GLY A 942 -29.42 10.64 -32.19
N CYS A 943 -28.96 10.44 -33.44
CA CYS A 943 -29.32 11.00 -34.75
C CYS A 943 -29.80 12.45 -34.74
#